data_AF-A0A9D9WUB1-F1
#
_entry.id   AF-A0A9D9WUB1-F1
#
_cell.length_a   1.000
_cell.length_b   1.000
_cell.length_c   1.000
_cell.angle_alpha   90.00
_cell.angle_beta   90.00
_cell.angle_gamma   90.00
#
_symmetry.space_group_name_H-M   'P 1'
#
loop_
_entity.id
_entity.type
_entity.pdbx_description
1 polymer ?
#
loop_
_entity_poly.entity_id
_entity_poly.type
_entity_poly.pdbx_seq_one_letter_code
_entity_poly.pdbx_strand_id
1 'polypeptide(L)'
;MENTDDFIYFKDRNHVFTGASQTLVALTHPAEHWTDLLGQTDYDVFPEAYADIYYRLEKQVFSGIDVAHEVQGYVTNDGRQGWVDNRKHPLRNAQGEVTGLFGIARDVTEKILAEQALQRERENLQLILDYAPIGIWLQNGKGRMSFVNRAFCEATGIPESRFLAVDHYGELIPDAFRQQCLGSDAKALANAGVSVTHQRLPFVDGKIHDLRVIKAVKRDESGEPVALVGLSLDITEELRQEELLRWERDYSSNLLNTVEAMIIALDLDGRVMSINRKAGEVLGYLPQELVGLDWFETCLLPSRNPAQRRAVFFDAVVLAENRTEYFEHPVRTRSGDIRLIGWHACPIRDEHGKVMGGIGSGDDITERRRAEAAAEAALRHSQQRFATAFNASPIAASIARVDDGRILEVNRNYERDFGWTPADLIGHTSLELGLWSDEASRTAWVSVLLRDGRVVDWETTWLHKNGERRAVSISAEITDLNGETCILAFVADVTERREAERILRNHHAELEVEVRERTAELAEAKEAAEKASLAKSAFLANMSHEIRTPLNAISGMAHLIRRNGLSEEQAQRLDKLEMASAHLLSTINAVLELSKIEAGKFALEEQQFDVGELLADTMAIFRDRATEKGLSLVLEAGFPVFSLLGDATRLSQALVNYVGNAIKFTDSGQISLRVRCLAEDDDAVLMRFEVADSGIGIPQEAIGRLFSAFEQADNSTTRRYGGTGLGLAITQKLAQMMGGDVGVESREGVGSTFWFSARLKKADHCLGKAPGRTAETAEAVLMREHAGRRILLVDDEPINQEVARIILEDAGLQVELAANGREAADMIERAAYDLVLMDMQMPVMDGLEATQHIRGMPNRTTLPILAMTANAFAEDRARCLAAGMNDFIAKPISPNQLYSLVLRWLEKRA
;
A
#
# COMPACT_ATOMS: atom_id res chain seq x y z
N MET A 1 27.90 22.73 59.51
CA MET A 1 27.54 24.05 58.95
C MET A 1 28.02 24.18 57.51
N GLU A 2 29.26 23.78 57.17
CA GLU A 2 29.82 23.98 55.81
C GLU A 2 29.41 22.92 54.75
N ASN A 3 29.17 21.66 55.15
CA ASN A 3 28.90 20.55 54.21
C ASN A 3 27.50 19.94 54.40
N THR A 4 26.43 20.72 54.23
CA THR A 4 25.05 20.20 54.32
C THR A 4 24.24 20.65 53.12
N ASP A 5 23.27 19.84 52.70
CA ASP A 5 22.31 20.21 51.65
C ASP A 5 21.03 20.83 52.24
N ASP A 6 20.89 20.80 53.58
CA ASP A 6 19.76 21.38 54.30
C ASP A 6 20.07 22.85 54.70
N PHE A 7 19.05 23.70 54.66
CA PHE A 7 19.13 25.07 55.16
C PHE A 7 18.95 25.08 56.68
N ILE A 8 20.05 25.19 57.42
CA ILE A 8 20.06 25.08 58.89
C ILE A 8 20.38 26.45 59.49
N TYR A 9 19.67 26.85 60.54
CA TYR A 9 19.95 28.09 61.28
C TYR A 9 19.60 27.97 62.76
N PHE A 10 20.22 28.84 63.55
CA PHE A 10 20.01 28.99 64.98
C PHE A 10 19.75 30.46 65.27
N LYS A 11 18.78 30.76 66.13
CA LYS A 11 18.45 32.12 66.54
C LYS A 11 18.22 32.23 68.03
N ASP A 12 18.50 33.40 68.60
CA ASP A 12 18.16 33.73 69.98
C ASP A 12 16.71 34.24 70.11
N ARG A 13 16.30 34.62 71.34
CA ARG A 13 14.97 35.19 71.61
C ARG A 13 14.71 36.56 70.97
N ASN A 14 15.74 37.23 70.49
CA ASN A 14 15.61 38.50 69.78
C ASN A 14 15.50 38.28 68.25
N HIS A 15 15.33 37.04 67.80
CA HIS A 15 15.27 36.65 66.39
C HIS A 15 16.58 36.91 65.63
N VAL A 16 17.69 36.96 66.35
CA VAL A 16 19.02 37.20 65.79
C VAL A 16 19.71 35.87 65.52
N PHE A 17 20.30 35.73 64.33
CA PHE A 17 21.07 34.54 63.95
C PHE A 17 22.30 34.35 64.87
N THR A 18 22.38 33.17 65.48
CA THR A 18 23.51 32.70 66.31
C THR A 18 24.28 31.56 65.66
N GLY A 19 23.80 31.03 64.54
CA GLY A 19 24.45 30.03 63.71
C GLY A 19 23.68 29.80 62.40
N ALA A 20 24.38 29.41 61.33
CA ALA A 20 23.77 29.11 60.03
C ALA A 20 24.62 28.11 59.23
N SER A 21 23.99 27.33 58.35
CA SER A 21 24.70 26.53 57.34
C SER A 21 25.15 27.41 56.18
N GLN A 22 26.23 27.00 55.50
CA GLN A 22 26.70 27.65 54.28
C GLN A 22 25.66 27.61 53.17
N THR A 23 24.82 26.57 53.14
CA THR A 23 23.70 26.40 52.20
C THR A 23 22.65 27.48 52.33
N LEU A 24 22.40 27.97 53.56
CA LEU A 24 21.44 29.06 53.82
C LEU A 24 21.86 30.36 53.14
N VAL A 25 23.16 30.58 52.93
CA VAL A 25 23.71 31.77 52.27
C VAL A 25 23.14 31.94 50.87
N ALA A 26 22.85 30.83 50.17
CA ALA A 26 22.25 30.85 48.84
C ALA A 26 20.85 31.50 48.81
N LEU A 27 20.18 31.64 49.96
CA LEU A 27 18.87 32.27 50.10
C LEU A 27 18.92 33.71 50.62
N THR A 28 20.10 34.22 51.01
CA THR A 28 20.25 35.47 51.76
C THR A 28 21.13 36.48 51.03
N HIS A 29 20.82 37.77 51.10
CA HIS A 29 21.62 38.85 50.50
C HIS A 29 21.78 40.01 51.49
N PRO A 30 22.98 40.62 51.67
CA PRO A 30 24.21 40.49 50.88
C PRO A 30 25.23 39.47 51.44
N ALA A 31 24.82 38.51 52.27
CA ALA A 31 25.75 37.55 52.89
C ALA A 31 26.45 36.67 51.83
N GLU A 32 27.78 36.52 51.93
CA GLU A 32 28.58 35.65 51.06
C GLU A 32 29.10 34.41 51.81
N HIS A 33 29.15 34.50 53.15
CA HIS A 33 29.54 33.41 54.02
C HIS A 33 28.58 33.29 55.21
N TRP A 34 28.40 32.08 55.77
CA TRP A 34 27.43 31.85 56.85
C TRP A 34 27.72 32.69 58.11
N THR A 35 28.98 33.10 58.31
CA THR A 35 29.39 33.99 59.40
C THR A 35 28.83 35.40 59.26
N ASP A 36 28.50 35.86 58.05
CA ASP A 36 27.94 37.19 57.79
C ASP A 36 26.49 37.30 58.30
N LEU A 37 25.82 36.16 58.46
CA LEU A 37 24.48 36.06 59.02
C LEU A 37 24.49 36.27 60.54
N LEU A 38 25.61 36.04 61.23
CA LEU A 38 25.67 36.14 62.69
C LEU A 38 25.41 37.58 63.16
N GLY A 39 24.49 37.75 64.10
CA GLY A 39 24.10 39.07 64.58
C GLY A 39 23.04 39.79 63.73
N GLN A 40 22.65 39.22 62.58
CA GLN A 40 21.59 39.75 61.72
C GLN A 40 20.22 39.17 62.09
N THR A 41 19.14 39.82 61.64
CA THR A 41 17.76 39.32 61.67
C THR A 41 17.31 38.85 60.29
N ASP A 42 16.16 38.17 60.17
CA ASP A 42 15.60 37.81 58.86
C ASP A 42 15.38 39.02 57.94
N TYR A 43 15.01 40.17 58.51
CA TYR A 43 14.73 41.40 57.76
C TYR A 43 16.01 42.04 57.18
N ASP A 44 17.18 41.69 57.71
CA ASP A 44 18.46 42.19 57.23
C ASP A 44 18.99 41.35 56.05
N VAL A 45 18.51 40.11 55.88
CA VAL A 45 19.12 39.13 54.97
C VAL A 45 18.14 38.49 53.98
N PHE A 46 16.83 38.63 54.18
CA PHE A 46 15.78 38.19 53.26
C PHE A 46 14.91 39.37 52.79
N PRO A 47 14.27 39.27 51.61
CA PRO A 47 13.23 40.21 51.23
C PRO A 47 12.07 40.21 52.25
N GLU A 48 11.48 41.39 52.48
CA GLU A 48 10.46 41.63 53.54
C GLU A 48 9.32 40.59 53.52
N ALA A 49 8.80 40.24 52.33
CA ALA A 49 7.73 39.26 52.18
C ALA A 49 8.10 37.84 52.69
N TYR A 50 9.37 37.43 52.54
CA TYR A 50 9.85 36.14 53.06
C TYR A 50 10.20 36.24 54.55
N ALA A 51 10.79 37.36 54.98
CA ALA A 51 11.09 37.62 56.38
C ALA A 51 9.84 37.57 57.26
N ASP A 52 8.71 38.13 56.79
CA ASP A 52 7.42 38.07 57.49
C ASP A 52 6.91 36.63 57.70
N ILE A 53 7.04 35.78 56.68
CA ILE A 53 6.65 34.37 56.75
C ILE A 53 7.51 33.65 57.80
N TYR A 54 8.82 33.89 57.78
CA TYR A 54 9.76 33.27 58.72
C TYR A 54 9.54 33.76 60.14
N TYR A 55 9.34 35.05 60.33
CA TYR A 55 9.08 35.67 61.63
C TYR A 55 7.77 35.15 62.26
N ARG A 56 6.72 34.95 61.46
CA ARG A 56 5.46 34.33 61.89
C ARG A 56 5.68 32.93 62.46
N LEU A 57 6.45 32.09 61.77
CA LEU A 57 6.78 30.73 62.24
C LEU A 57 7.63 30.75 63.51
N GLU A 58 8.51 31.73 63.69
CA GLU A 58 9.35 31.84 64.90
C GLU A 58 8.55 32.25 66.12
N LYS A 59 7.61 33.17 65.96
CA LYS A 59 6.66 33.54 67.02
C LYS A 59 5.88 32.34 67.54
N GLN A 60 5.49 31.42 66.65
CA GLN A 60 4.83 30.18 67.04
C GLN A 60 5.71 29.33 67.98
N VAL A 61 6.97 29.12 67.63
CA VAL A 61 7.93 28.39 68.48
C VAL A 61 8.12 29.07 69.84
N PHE A 62 8.34 30.39 69.84
CA PHE A 62 8.51 31.15 71.10
C PHE A 62 7.23 31.27 71.94
N SER A 63 6.06 31.05 71.35
CA SER A 63 4.77 30.98 72.06
C SER A 63 4.50 29.63 72.73
N GLY A 64 5.37 28.64 72.53
CA GLY A 64 5.31 27.33 73.18
C GLY A 64 4.99 26.15 72.27
N ILE A 65 5.00 26.32 70.94
CA ILE A 65 4.85 25.21 69.98
C ILE A 65 6.18 24.44 69.88
N ASP A 66 6.12 23.12 70.06
CA ASP A 66 7.31 22.27 70.08
C ASP A 66 7.97 22.08 68.69
N VAL A 67 7.19 22.15 67.62
CA VAL A 67 7.70 22.19 66.23
C VAL A 67 6.75 23.05 65.39
N ALA A 68 7.23 24.19 64.88
CA ALA A 68 6.51 24.93 63.85
C ALA A 68 6.96 24.41 62.47
N HIS A 69 6.02 24.04 61.62
CA HIS A 69 6.28 23.40 60.33
C HIS A 69 5.40 24.00 59.23
N GLU A 70 6.02 24.30 58.09
CA GLU A 70 5.31 24.74 56.89
C GLU A 70 6.13 24.40 55.64
N VAL A 71 5.44 23.90 54.60
CA VAL A 71 6.02 23.77 53.27
C VAL A 71 5.81 25.09 52.54
N GLN A 72 6.90 25.73 52.13
CA GLN A 72 6.87 27.09 51.60
C GLN A 72 7.79 27.20 50.39
N GLY A 73 7.45 28.12 49.48
CA GLY A 73 8.31 28.46 48.35
C GLY A 73 9.56 29.18 48.80
N TYR A 74 10.70 28.89 48.18
CA TYR A 74 11.93 29.64 48.35
C TYR A 74 12.49 30.05 46.99
N VAL A 75 13.31 31.10 47.00
CA VAL A 75 14.06 31.56 45.83
C VAL A 75 15.50 31.81 46.29
N THR A 76 16.46 31.21 45.60
CA THR A 76 17.89 31.47 45.81
C THR A 76 18.33 32.75 45.10
N ASN A 77 19.48 33.29 45.50
CA ASN A 77 20.07 34.51 44.92
C ASN A 77 20.36 34.40 43.42
N ASP A 78 20.54 33.19 42.89
CA ASP A 78 20.72 32.90 41.46
C ASP A 78 19.39 32.78 40.68
N GLY A 79 18.25 32.94 41.37
CA GLY A 79 16.91 32.90 40.78
C GLY A 79 16.26 31.52 40.72
N ARG A 80 16.92 30.44 41.19
CA ARG A 80 16.28 29.12 41.29
C ARG A 80 15.14 29.16 42.33
N GLN A 81 13.98 28.66 41.94
CA GLN A 81 12.81 28.56 42.79
C GLN A 81 12.57 27.10 43.18
N GLY A 82 12.04 26.87 44.38
CA GLY A 82 11.69 25.52 44.84
C GLY A 82 10.77 25.55 46.06
N TRP A 83 10.50 24.37 46.60
CA TRP A 83 9.71 24.18 47.82
C TRP A 83 10.58 23.59 48.91
N VAL A 84 10.55 24.20 50.09
CA VAL A 84 11.22 23.66 51.28
C VAL A 84 10.20 23.28 52.33
N ASP A 85 10.42 22.11 52.93
CA ASP A 85 9.80 21.69 54.19
C ASP A 85 10.62 22.36 55.32
N ASN A 86 10.11 23.49 55.85
CA ASN A 86 10.75 24.26 56.91
C ASN A 86 10.22 23.86 58.29
N ARG A 87 11.11 23.39 59.17
CA ARG A 87 10.80 22.99 60.54
C ARG A 87 11.63 23.79 61.52
N LYS A 88 10.95 24.42 62.49
CA LYS A 88 11.57 25.21 63.56
C LYS A 88 11.30 24.58 64.92
N HIS A 89 12.34 24.39 65.70
CA HIS A 89 12.32 23.72 67.00
C HIS A 89 12.87 24.66 68.09
N PRO A 90 12.28 24.67 69.31
CA PRO A 90 12.76 25.50 70.40
C PRO A 90 14.06 24.95 71.00
N LEU A 91 15.03 25.82 71.28
CA LEU A 91 16.21 25.53 72.09
C LEU A 91 15.89 25.89 73.53
N ARG A 92 16.13 24.98 74.48
CA ARG A 92 15.80 25.17 75.90
C ARG A 92 17.05 25.14 76.78
N ASN A 93 17.08 25.96 77.84
CA ASN A 93 18.10 25.86 78.88
C ASN A 93 17.84 24.68 79.83
N ALA A 94 18.74 24.47 80.80
CA ALA A 94 18.62 23.43 81.83
C ALA A 94 17.37 23.58 82.73
N GLN A 95 16.74 24.75 82.74
CA GLN A 95 15.50 25.06 83.46
C GLN A 95 14.24 24.88 82.59
N GLY A 96 14.38 24.45 81.33
CA GLY A 96 13.27 24.20 80.40
C GLY A 96 12.74 25.44 79.67
N GLU A 97 13.32 26.62 79.91
CA GLU A 97 12.93 27.87 79.26
C GLU A 97 13.49 27.94 77.85
N VAL A 98 12.69 28.42 76.90
CA VAL A 98 13.11 28.61 75.50
C VAL A 98 14.12 29.76 75.43
N THR A 99 15.37 29.47 75.10
CA THR A 99 16.48 30.43 74.95
C THR A 99 16.74 30.83 73.50
N GLY A 100 16.16 30.10 72.55
CA GLY A 100 16.33 30.33 71.12
C GLY A 100 15.54 29.31 70.31
N LEU A 101 15.86 29.19 69.04
CA LEU A 101 15.34 28.14 68.16
C LEU A 101 16.43 27.62 67.23
N PHE A 102 16.26 26.40 66.75
CA PHE A 102 16.97 25.89 65.59
C PHE A 102 15.96 25.55 64.49
N GLY A 103 16.27 25.96 63.26
CA GLY A 103 15.48 25.67 62.09
C GLY A 103 16.23 24.77 61.12
N ILE A 104 15.51 23.86 60.48
CA ILE A 104 15.97 23.06 59.35
C ILE A 104 14.94 23.16 58.23
N ALA A 105 15.35 23.64 57.07
CA ALA A 105 14.53 23.61 55.87
C ALA A 105 15.17 22.67 54.84
N ARG A 106 14.41 21.66 54.40
CA ARG A 106 14.83 20.66 53.42
C ARG A 106 14.14 20.91 52.10
N ASP A 107 14.89 20.93 51.00
CA ASP A 107 14.31 20.98 49.66
C ASP A 107 13.46 19.71 49.41
N VAL A 108 12.17 19.89 49.15
CA VAL A 108 11.19 18.83 48.85
C VAL A 108 10.59 18.99 47.45
N THR A 109 11.22 19.81 46.60
CA THR A 109 10.73 20.16 45.27
C THR A 109 10.49 18.92 44.40
N GLU A 110 11.47 18.00 44.32
CA GLU A 110 11.36 16.78 43.51
C GLU A 110 10.19 15.89 43.93
N LYS A 111 9.96 15.75 45.24
CA LYS A 111 8.87 14.93 45.77
C LYS A 111 7.50 15.49 45.40
N ILE A 112 7.30 16.79 45.57
CA ILE A 112 6.03 17.45 45.24
C ILE A 112 5.75 17.39 43.74
N LEU A 113 6.76 17.63 42.92
CA LEU A 113 6.64 17.53 41.47
C LEU A 113 6.28 16.10 41.03
N ALA A 114 6.86 15.06 41.64
CA ALA A 114 6.55 13.66 41.34
C ALA A 114 5.13 13.26 41.75
N GLU A 115 4.66 13.66 42.94
CA GLU A 115 3.29 13.39 43.39
C GLU A 115 2.25 14.10 42.50
N GLN A 116 2.52 15.36 42.12
CA GLN A 116 1.69 16.12 41.19
C GLN A 116 1.68 15.51 39.78
N ALA A 117 2.84 15.05 39.29
CA ALA A 117 2.95 14.37 38.00
C ALA A 117 2.12 13.07 37.97
N LEU A 118 2.22 12.23 39.03
CA LEU A 118 1.45 10.99 39.12
C LEU A 118 -0.07 11.24 39.18
N GLN A 119 -0.49 12.27 39.93
CA GLN A 119 -1.90 12.65 40.01
C GLN A 119 -2.42 13.16 38.66
N ARG A 120 -1.66 14.03 37.99
CA ARG A 120 -1.99 14.55 36.66
C ARG A 120 -2.06 13.44 35.62
N GLU A 121 -1.16 12.47 35.68
CA GLU A 121 -1.17 11.32 34.77
C GLU A 121 -2.41 10.44 34.98
N ARG A 122 -2.80 10.18 36.24
CA ARG A 122 -4.05 9.46 36.55
C ARG A 122 -5.29 10.18 36.02
N GLU A 123 -5.35 11.51 36.19
CA GLU A 123 -6.45 12.33 35.69
C GLU A 123 -6.51 12.34 34.15
N ASN A 124 -5.36 12.47 33.49
CA ASN A 124 -5.24 12.43 32.03
C ASN A 124 -5.68 11.08 31.46
N LEU A 125 -5.23 9.96 32.05
CA LEU A 125 -5.64 8.62 31.63
C LEU A 125 -7.14 8.42 31.81
N GLN A 126 -7.72 8.89 32.92
CA GLN A 126 -9.17 8.81 33.14
C GLN A 126 -9.93 9.62 32.07
N LEU A 127 -9.47 10.83 31.74
CA LEU A 127 -10.04 11.67 30.68
C LEU A 127 -10.00 11.00 29.30
N ILE A 128 -8.86 10.42 28.92
CA ILE A 128 -8.72 9.69 27.65
C ILE A 128 -9.70 8.53 27.60
N LEU A 129 -9.77 7.74 28.68
CA LEU A 129 -10.66 6.60 28.75
C LEU A 129 -12.15 7.02 28.69
N ASP A 130 -12.54 8.09 29.39
CA ASP A 130 -13.92 8.57 29.49
C ASP A 130 -14.45 9.17 28.19
N TYR A 131 -13.60 9.84 27.39
CA TYR A 131 -13.99 10.53 26.16
C TYR A 131 -13.56 9.84 24.87
N ALA A 132 -12.86 8.71 24.95
CA ALA A 132 -12.55 7.91 23.77
C ALA A 132 -13.84 7.48 23.06
N PRO A 133 -14.03 7.79 21.75
CA PRO A 133 -15.23 7.42 20.98
C PRO A 133 -15.24 5.92 20.59
N ILE A 134 -14.41 5.12 21.24
CA ILE A 134 -14.21 3.70 21.00
C ILE A 134 -14.49 2.96 22.30
N GLY A 135 -15.13 1.79 22.20
CA GLY A 135 -15.41 0.97 23.37
C GLY A 135 -14.14 0.28 23.87
N ILE A 136 -13.61 0.74 25.00
CA ILE A 136 -12.40 0.20 25.64
C ILE A 136 -12.82 -0.67 26.83
N TRP A 137 -12.25 -1.87 26.91
CA TRP A 137 -12.49 -2.78 28.01
C TRP A 137 -11.25 -3.58 28.35
N LEU A 138 -11.15 -3.98 29.62
CA LEU A 138 -10.06 -4.76 30.19
C LEU A 138 -10.64 -5.94 30.96
N GLN A 139 -10.10 -7.13 30.71
CA GLN A 139 -10.43 -8.33 31.49
C GLN A 139 -9.18 -9.09 31.90
N ASN A 140 -9.31 -9.93 32.92
CA ASN A 140 -8.27 -10.91 33.25
C ASN A 140 -8.32 -12.13 32.32
N GLY A 141 -7.33 -13.03 32.44
CA GLY A 141 -7.28 -14.27 31.65
C GLY A 141 -8.45 -15.25 31.85
N LYS A 142 -9.38 -14.96 32.78
CA LYS A 142 -10.60 -15.75 33.04
C LYS A 142 -11.88 -15.07 32.54
N GLY A 143 -11.77 -13.95 31.82
CA GLY A 143 -12.92 -13.23 31.24
C GLY A 143 -13.69 -12.35 32.21
N ARG A 144 -13.16 -12.10 33.41
CA ARG A 144 -13.72 -11.14 34.35
C ARG A 144 -13.26 -9.74 33.99
N MET A 145 -14.20 -8.84 33.76
CA MET A 145 -13.88 -7.43 33.45
C MET A 145 -13.35 -6.74 34.69
N SER A 146 -12.23 -6.03 34.52
CA SER A 146 -11.64 -5.16 35.54
C SER A 146 -11.88 -3.68 35.23
N PHE A 147 -12.22 -3.35 33.99
CA PHE A 147 -12.50 -1.99 33.55
C PHE A 147 -13.30 -1.99 32.24
N VAL A 148 -14.25 -1.06 32.10
CA VAL A 148 -14.94 -0.77 30.84
C VAL A 148 -15.17 0.74 30.76
N ASN A 149 -14.86 1.35 29.63
CA ASN A 149 -15.02 2.78 29.48
C ASN A 149 -16.47 3.18 29.17
N ARG A 150 -16.71 4.49 29.26
CA ARG A 150 -18.02 5.10 29.03
C ARG A 150 -18.60 4.76 27.67
N ALA A 151 -17.82 4.85 26.59
CA ALA A 151 -18.29 4.57 25.24
C ALA A 151 -18.79 3.13 25.07
N PHE A 152 -18.10 2.14 25.67
CA PHE A 152 -18.55 0.75 25.64
C PHE A 152 -19.86 0.55 26.43
N CYS A 153 -20.00 1.24 27.56
CA CYS A 153 -21.23 1.21 28.36
C CYS A 153 -22.41 1.86 27.63
N GLU A 154 -22.20 3.00 26.97
CA GLU A 154 -23.22 3.70 26.19
C GLU A 154 -23.66 2.89 24.97
N ALA A 155 -22.72 2.29 24.23
CA ALA A 155 -23.00 1.46 23.08
C ALA A 155 -23.84 0.21 23.44
N THR A 156 -23.46 -0.47 24.52
CA THR A 156 -24.14 -1.71 24.97
C THR A 156 -25.38 -1.44 25.84
N GLY A 157 -25.52 -0.24 26.40
CA GLY A 157 -26.55 0.11 27.38
C GLY A 157 -26.34 -0.54 28.76
N ILE A 158 -25.15 -1.09 29.04
CA ILE A 158 -24.83 -1.79 30.29
C ILE A 158 -23.88 -0.93 31.13
N PRO A 159 -24.22 -0.60 32.39
CA PRO A 159 -23.36 0.21 33.23
C PRO A 159 -22.10 -0.57 33.66
N GLU A 160 -20.98 0.13 33.84
CA GLU A 160 -19.69 -0.44 34.26
C GLU A 160 -19.82 -1.34 35.50
N SER A 161 -20.55 -0.86 36.52
CA SER A 161 -20.78 -1.63 37.76
C SER A 161 -21.33 -3.03 37.53
N ARG A 162 -22.11 -3.25 36.46
CA ARG A 162 -22.64 -4.56 36.10
C ARG A 162 -21.60 -5.44 35.40
N PHE A 163 -20.72 -4.87 34.58
CA PHE A 163 -19.60 -5.60 34.00
C PHE A 163 -18.59 -6.06 35.07
N LEU A 164 -18.33 -5.22 36.07
CA LEU A 164 -17.40 -5.54 37.17
C LEU A 164 -17.97 -6.55 38.18
N ALA A 165 -19.30 -6.68 38.25
CA ALA A 165 -20.00 -7.55 39.19
C ALA A 165 -20.14 -9.01 38.72
N VAL A 166 -20.07 -9.27 37.42
CA VAL A 166 -20.15 -10.64 36.87
C VAL A 166 -18.79 -11.32 36.86
N ASP A 167 -18.77 -12.65 37.02
CA ASP A 167 -17.55 -13.43 36.96
C ASP A 167 -17.01 -13.53 35.53
N HIS A 168 -17.89 -13.52 34.54
CA HIS A 168 -17.50 -13.51 33.13
C HIS A 168 -18.43 -12.61 32.30
N TYR A 169 -17.87 -11.67 31.51
CA TYR A 169 -18.67 -10.70 30.73
C TYR A 169 -19.65 -11.36 29.74
N GLY A 170 -19.27 -12.53 29.21
CA GLY A 170 -20.11 -13.35 28.35
C GLY A 170 -21.53 -13.57 28.88
N GLU A 171 -21.77 -13.57 30.19
CA GLU A 171 -23.12 -13.63 30.79
C GLU A 171 -24.03 -12.45 30.40
N LEU A 172 -23.42 -11.32 30.06
CA LEU A 172 -24.09 -10.08 29.66
C LEU A 172 -24.27 -9.96 28.14
N ILE A 173 -23.61 -10.82 27.35
CA ILE A 173 -23.70 -10.85 25.88
C ILE A 173 -24.82 -11.81 25.44
N PRO A 174 -25.67 -11.44 24.46
CA PRO A 174 -26.72 -12.32 23.97
C PRO A 174 -26.17 -13.61 23.35
N ASP A 175 -26.90 -14.71 23.51
CA ASP A 175 -26.44 -16.07 23.17
C ASP A 175 -25.99 -16.22 21.71
N ALA A 176 -26.68 -15.54 20.78
CA ALA A 176 -26.36 -15.58 19.35
C ALA A 176 -24.96 -15.04 19.01
N PHE A 177 -24.41 -14.14 19.84
CA PHE A 177 -23.12 -13.48 19.61
C PHE A 177 -22.03 -13.94 20.58
N ARG A 178 -22.42 -14.57 21.69
CA ARG A 178 -21.52 -15.04 22.74
C ARG A 178 -20.40 -15.93 22.22
N GLN A 179 -20.71 -16.90 21.36
CA GLN A 179 -19.68 -17.78 20.77
C GLN A 179 -18.64 -17.01 19.95
N GLN A 180 -19.07 -15.99 19.20
CA GLN A 180 -18.17 -15.17 18.39
C GLN A 180 -17.21 -14.38 19.28
N CYS A 181 -17.73 -13.72 20.31
CA CYS A 181 -16.92 -12.92 21.25
C CYS A 181 -15.93 -13.79 22.02
N LEU A 182 -16.40 -14.90 22.62
CA LEU A 182 -15.55 -15.83 23.38
C LEU A 182 -14.50 -16.52 22.50
N GLY A 183 -14.89 -16.94 21.29
CA GLY A 183 -13.96 -17.54 20.34
C GLY A 183 -12.88 -16.56 19.90
N SER A 184 -13.23 -15.28 19.73
CA SER A 184 -12.27 -14.22 19.44
C SER A 184 -11.35 -13.93 20.64
N ASP A 185 -11.85 -13.95 21.87
CA ASP A 185 -11.02 -13.81 23.08
C ASP A 185 -10.02 -14.94 23.24
N ALA A 186 -10.46 -16.19 23.07
CA ALA A 186 -9.60 -17.36 23.19
C ALA A 186 -8.46 -17.32 22.16
N LYS A 187 -8.77 -16.90 20.93
CA LYS A 187 -7.77 -16.69 19.87
C LYS A 187 -6.79 -15.57 20.22
N ALA A 188 -7.28 -14.46 20.79
CA ALA A 188 -6.41 -13.38 21.23
C ALA A 188 -5.49 -13.84 22.38
N LEU A 189 -6.02 -14.53 23.39
CA LEU A 189 -5.25 -15.08 24.52
C LEU A 189 -4.22 -16.14 24.11
N ALA A 190 -4.44 -16.86 23.01
CA ALA A 190 -3.48 -17.81 22.46
C ALA A 190 -2.36 -17.15 21.63
N ASN A 191 -2.61 -15.97 21.08
CA ASN A 191 -1.65 -15.26 20.23
C ASN A 191 -0.67 -14.40 21.05
N ALA A 192 0.53 -14.20 20.51
CA ALA A 192 1.58 -13.37 21.12
C ALA A 192 1.50 -11.89 20.70
N GLY A 193 0.66 -11.54 19.73
CA GLY A 193 0.52 -10.20 19.16
C GLY A 193 -0.91 -9.66 19.19
N VAL A 194 -1.09 -8.46 18.62
CA VAL A 194 -2.39 -7.80 18.51
C VAL A 194 -3.30 -8.57 17.54
N SER A 195 -4.53 -8.86 17.96
CA SER A 195 -5.54 -9.52 17.13
C SER A 195 -6.61 -8.53 16.72
N VAL A 196 -6.88 -8.42 15.42
CA VAL A 196 -7.99 -7.63 14.89
C VAL A 196 -9.07 -8.60 14.43
N THR A 197 -10.29 -8.44 14.93
CA THR A 197 -11.43 -9.28 14.58
C THR A 197 -12.65 -8.44 14.23
N HIS A 198 -13.43 -8.93 13.28
CA HIS A 198 -14.74 -8.36 12.99
C HIS A 198 -15.79 -9.07 13.87
N GLN A 199 -16.54 -8.32 14.65
CA GLN A 199 -17.57 -8.82 15.56
C GLN A 199 -18.87 -8.08 15.33
N ARG A 200 -19.99 -8.81 15.43
CA ARG A 200 -21.30 -8.20 15.37
C ARG A 200 -21.92 -8.21 16.75
N LEU A 201 -22.33 -7.04 17.22
CA LEU A 201 -22.98 -6.91 18.53
C LEU A 201 -24.21 -6.02 18.41
N PRO A 202 -25.28 -6.34 19.15
CA PRO A 202 -26.43 -5.45 19.23
C PRO A 202 -26.09 -4.27 20.13
N PHE A 203 -26.40 -3.07 19.65
CA PHE A 203 -26.32 -1.85 20.44
C PHE A 203 -27.69 -1.50 21.05
N VAL A 204 -27.69 -0.52 21.95
CA VAL A 204 -28.89 -0.05 22.65
C VAL A 204 -29.99 0.46 21.71
N ASP A 205 -29.65 0.81 20.47
CA ASP A 205 -30.59 1.29 19.43
C ASP A 205 -31.43 0.17 18.80
N GLY A 206 -31.17 -1.09 19.18
CA GLY A 206 -31.89 -2.28 18.70
C GLY A 206 -31.38 -2.81 17.36
N LYS A 207 -30.31 -2.24 16.79
CA LYS A 207 -29.67 -2.73 15.56
C LYS A 207 -28.44 -3.56 15.89
N ILE A 208 -28.02 -4.34 14.90
CA ILE A 208 -26.74 -5.05 14.93
C ILE A 208 -25.71 -4.13 14.28
N HIS A 209 -24.63 -3.86 15.01
CA HIS A 209 -23.51 -3.07 14.55
C HIS A 209 -22.34 -3.98 14.20
N ASP A 210 -21.65 -3.62 13.12
CA ASP A 210 -20.43 -4.25 12.65
C ASP A 210 -19.25 -3.56 13.35
N LEU A 211 -18.57 -4.31 14.22
CA LEU A 211 -17.50 -3.80 15.08
C LEU A 211 -16.14 -4.36 14.68
N ARG A 212 -15.19 -3.47 14.45
CA ARG A 212 -13.77 -3.82 14.41
C ARG A 212 -13.22 -3.83 15.82
N VAL A 213 -12.96 -5.04 16.32
CA VAL A 213 -12.45 -5.27 17.67
C VAL A 213 -10.97 -5.63 17.64
N ILE A 214 -10.14 -4.76 18.22
CA ILE A 214 -8.69 -4.93 18.37
C ILE A 214 -8.42 -5.43 19.79
N LYS A 215 -7.65 -6.51 19.93
CA LYS A 215 -7.35 -7.15 21.22
C LYS A 215 -5.85 -7.29 21.42
N ALA A 216 -5.37 -6.93 22.60
CA ALA A 216 -3.97 -7.06 23.01
C ALA A 216 -3.87 -7.76 24.36
N VAL A 217 -2.92 -8.69 24.50
CA VAL A 217 -2.73 -9.47 25.74
C VAL A 217 -1.51 -8.94 26.47
N LYS A 218 -1.67 -8.57 27.75
CA LYS A 218 -0.56 -8.35 28.67
C LYS A 218 -0.20 -9.67 29.34
N ARG A 219 1.08 -10.03 29.28
CA ARG A 219 1.65 -11.24 29.91
C ARG A 219 2.61 -10.86 31.04
N ASP A 220 2.78 -11.75 32.02
CA ASP A 220 3.79 -11.60 33.06
C ASP A 220 5.17 -12.13 32.61
N GLU A 221 6.16 -12.05 33.50
CA GLU A 221 7.55 -12.51 33.25
C GLU A 221 7.65 -14.02 32.95
N SER A 222 6.63 -14.81 33.29
CA SER A 222 6.55 -16.24 33.00
C SER A 222 5.85 -16.55 31.66
N GLY A 223 5.30 -15.54 30.99
CA GLY A 223 4.57 -15.66 29.73
C GLY A 223 3.07 -15.92 29.90
N GLU A 224 2.56 -15.98 31.14
CA GLU A 224 1.15 -16.20 31.43
C GLU A 224 0.32 -14.91 31.20
N PRO A 225 -0.87 -15.00 30.57
CA PRO A 225 -1.69 -13.83 30.29
C PRO A 225 -2.35 -13.27 31.56
N VAL A 226 -1.93 -12.08 31.96
CA VAL A 226 -2.45 -11.36 33.14
C VAL A 226 -3.61 -10.43 32.82
N ALA A 227 -3.68 -9.87 31.60
CA ALA A 227 -4.81 -9.06 31.17
C ALA A 227 -5.03 -9.15 29.65
N LEU A 228 -6.28 -8.98 29.22
CA LEU A 228 -6.68 -8.78 27.83
C LEU A 228 -7.37 -7.42 27.72
N VAL A 229 -6.82 -6.58 26.84
CA VAL A 229 -7.36 -5.28 26.48
C VAL A 229 -8.09 -5.40 25.17
N GLY A 230 -9.32 -4.88 25.08
CA GLY A 230 -10.10 -4.82 23.86
C GLY A 230 -10.52 -3.39 23.53
N LEU A 231 -10.40 -3.04 22.25
CA LEU A 231 -10.89 -1.79 21.66
C LEU A 231 -11.95 -2.15 20.61
N SER A 232 -13.14 -1.59 20.70
CA SER A 232 -14.30 -1.95 19.87
C SER A 232 -14.79 -0.72 19.10
N LEU A 233 -14.45 -0.65 17.81
CA LEU A 233 -14.82 0.45 16.91
C LEU A 233 -16.01 0.05 16.04
N ASP A 234 -17.04 0.88 15.97
CA ASP A 234 -18.17 0.70 15.04
C ASP A 234 -17.76 1.12 13.62
N ILE A 235 -18.00 0.26 12.63
CA ILE A 235 -17.67 0.47 11.21
C ILE A 235 -18.90 0.29 10.28
N THR A 236 -20.11 0.34 10.86
CA THR A 236 -21.36 0.00 10.16
C THR A 236 -21.69 0.97 9.03
N GLU A 237 -21.40 2.27 9.20
CA GLU A 237 -21.76 3.31 8.22
C GLU A 237 -20.79 3.35 7.04
N GLU A 238 -19.49 3.17 7.31
CA GLU A 238 -18.43 3.10 6.31
C GLU A 238 -18.69 1.97 5.30
N LEU A 239 -19.07 0.79 5.79
CA LEU A 239 -19.38 -0.36 4.94
C LEU A 239 -20.60 -0.11 4.03
N ARG A 240 -21.62 0.62 4.50
CA ARG A 240 -22.81 0.93 3.68
C ARG A 240 -22.52 1.88 2.53
N GLN A 241 -21.67 2.88 2.73
CA GLN A 241 -21.36 3.87 1.70
C GLN A 241 -20.52 3.27 0.57
N GLU A 242 -19.59 2.39 0.91
CA GLU A 242 -18.76 1.70 -0.06
C GLU A 242 -19.58 0.76 -0.96
N GLU A 243 -20.57 0.06 -0.39
CA GLU A 243 -21.47 -0.80 -1.14
C GLU A 243 -22.35 -0.03 -2.14
N LEU A 244 -22.85 1.16 -1.77
CA LEU A 244 -23.72 1.97 -2.61
C LEU A 244 -23.00 2.48 -3.87
N LEU A 245 -21.79 3.03 -3.71
CA LEU A 245 -20.99 3.57 -4.81
C LEU A 245 -20.58 2.47 -5.80
N ARG A 246 -20.26 1.29 -5.28
CA ARG A 246 -19.94 0.13 -6.11
C ARG A 246 -21.14 -0.33 -6.92
N TRP A 247 -22.32 -0.37 -6.29
CA TRP A 247 -23.56 -0.76 -6.95
C TRP A 247 -23.94 0.16 -8.11
N GLU A 248 -23.84 1.49 -7.95
CA GLU A 248 -24.22 2.46 -8.99
C GLU A 248 -23.32 2.36 -10.25
N ARG A 249 -22.00 2.20 -10.04
CA ARG A 249 -21.03 2.02 -11.13
C ARG A 249 -21.25 0.72 -11.90
N ASP A 250 -21.46 -0.37 -11.18
CA ASP A 250 -21.70 -1.69 -11.79
C ASP A 250 -23.04 -1.71 -12.52
N TYR A 251 -24.08 -1.07 -11.96
CA TYR A 251 -25.40 -0.96 -12.58
C TYR A 251 -25.36 -0.25 -13.94
N SER A 252 -24.69 0.91 -14.04
CA SER A 252 -24.60 1.70 -15.28
C SER A 252 -23.81 0.98 -16.38
N SER A 253 -22.70 0.32 -16.02
CA SER A 253 -21.90 -0.48 -16.96
C SER A 253 -22.68 -1.69 -17.49
N ASN A 254 -23.43 -2.36 -16.63
CA ASN A 254 -24.23 -3.53 -17.00
C ASN A 254 -25.41 -3.16 -17.94
N LEU A 255 -26.02 -1.99 -17.75
CA LEU A 255 -27.08 -1.52 -18.65
C LEU A 255 -26.58 -1.32 -20.09
N LEU A 256 -25.41 -0.71 -20.31
CA LEU A 256 -24.87 -0.51 -21.66
C LEU A 256 -24.39 -1.81 -22.32
N ASN A 257 -23.93 -2.77 -21.52
CA ASN A 257 -23.43 -4.07 -22.00
C ASN A 257 -24.54 -5.08 -22.28
N THR A 258 -25.77 -4.85 -21.80
CA THR A 258 -26.94 -5.71 -22.10
C THR A 258 -27.63 -5.33 -23.41
N VAL A 259 -27.33 -4.15 -23.98
CA VAL A 259 -27.90 -3.73 -25.27
C VAL A 259 -27.25 -4.51 -26.42
N GLU A 260 -28.07 -5.22 -27.20
CA GLU A 260 -27.62 -6.05 -28.35
C GLU A 260 -27.30 -5.27 -29.63
N ALA A 261 -27.35 -3.93 -29.58
CA ALA A 261 -26.87 -3.05 -30.63
C ALA A 261 -25.47 -2.54 -30.30
N MET A 262 -24.67 -2.24 -31.32
CA MET A 262 -23.41 -1.53 -31.12
C MET A 262 -23.71 -0.12 -30.59
N ILE A 263 -23.02 0.34 -29.56
CA ILE A 263 -23.10 1.71 -29.05
C ILE A 263 -21.71 2.31 -29.01
N ILE A 264 -21.54 3.48 -29.61
CA ILE A 264 -20.26 4.19 -29.69
C ILE A 264 -20.50 5.68 -29.43
N ALA A 265 -19.79 6.27 -28.48
CA ALA A 265 -19.75 7.70 -28.24
C ALA A 265 -18.44 8.27 -28.80
N LEU A 266 -18.53 9.33 -29.59
CA LEU A 266 -17.41 10.05 -30.18
C LEU A 266 -17.39 11.50 -29.68
N ASP A 267 -16.21 12.08 -29.51
CA ASP A 267 -16.04 13.52 -29.23
C ASP A 267 -16.16 14.36 -30.53
N LEU A 268 -15.97 15.68 -30.41
CA LEU A 268 -16.04 16.62 -31.53
C LEU A 268 -14.91 16.45 -32.57
N ASP A 269 -13.83 15.74 -32.24
CA ASP A 269 -12.72 15.43 -33.15
C ASP A 269 -12.86 14.04 -33.79
N GLY A 270 -13.83 13.24 -33.33
CA GLY A 270 -14.16 11.92 -33.87
C GLY A 270 -13.41 10.79 -33.19
N ARG A 271 -12.88 11.05 -31.99
CA ARG A 271 -12.24 10.05 -31.15
C ARG A 271 -13.27 9.36 -30.30
N VAL A 272 -13.08 8.06 -30.08
CA VAL A 272 -14.00 7.25 -29.29
C VAL A 272 -13.89 7.64 -27.82
N MET A 273 -14.96 8.16 -27.23
CA MET A 273 -15.05 8.44 -25.79
C MET A 273 -15.45 7.19 -25.00
N SER A 274 -16.37 6.40 -25.55
CA SER A 274 -16.88 5.18 -24.93
C SER A 274 -17.48 4.25 -25.98
N ILE A 275 -17.44 2.96 -25.73
CA ILE A 275 -17.92 1.92 -26.64
C ILE A 275 -18.41 0.72 -25.84
N ASN A 276 -19.59 0.18 -26.18
CA ASN A 276 -20.13 -0.97 -25.46
C ASN A 276 -19.49 -2.29 -25.91
N ARG A 277 -19.66 -3.34 -25.09
CA ARG A 277 -19.15 -4.68 -25.40
C ARG A 277 -19.55 -5.17 -26.80
N LYS A 278 -20.81 -4.98 -27.18
CA LYS A 278 -21.35 -5.46 -28.45
C LYS A 278 -20.61 -4.85 -29.65
N ALA A 279 -20.31 -3.54 -29.61
CA ALA A 279 -19.52 -2.88 -30.64
C ALA A 279 -18.08 -3.41 -30.71
N GLY A 280 -17.46 -3.69 -29.56
CA GLY A 280 -16.15 -4.35 -29.51
C GLY A 280 -16.15 -5.74 -30.15
N GLU A 281 -17.17 -6.56 -29.86
CA GLU A 281 -17.34 -7.90 -30.45
C GLU A 281 -17.47 -7.87 -31.98
N VAL A 282 -18.30 -6.96 -32.51
CA VAL A 282 -18.53 -6.84 -33.96
C VAL A 282 -17.28 -6.30 -34.68
N LEU A 283 -16.56 -5.36 -34.07
CA LEU A 283 -15.35 -4.75 -34.65
C LEU A 283 -14.08 -5.58 -34.42
N GLY A 284 -14.08 -6.52 -33.49
CA GLY A 284 -12.92 -7.35 -33.14
C GLY A 284 -11.88 -6.62 -32.28
N TYR A 285 -12.32 -5.66 -31.47
CA TYR A 285 -11.48 -4.92 -30.53
C TYR A 285 -12.03 -5.06 -29.10
N LEU A 286 -11.15 -5.04 -28.10
CA LEU A 286 -11.59 -4.80 -26.74
C LEU A 286 -12.05 -3.33 -26.62
N PRO A 287 -13.16 -3.04 -25.93
CA PRO A 287 -13.65 -1.67 -25.78
C PRO A 287 -12.57 -0.65 -25.37
N GLN A 288 -11.68 -1.03 -24.46
CA GLN A 288 -10.59 -0.20 -23.95
C GLN A 288 -9.53 0.14 -25.01
N GLU A 289 -9.34 -0.69 -26.04
CA GLU A 289 -8.36 -0.46 -27.10
C GLU A 289 -8.80 0.62 -28.08
N LEU A 290 -10.10 0.87 -28.20
CA LEU A 290 -10.65 1.85 -29.13
C LEU A 290 -10.85 3.22 -28.50
N VAL A 291 -11.00 3.32 -27.18
CA VAL A 291 -11.16 4.59 -26.48
C VAL A 291 -9.94 5.49 -26.72
N GLY A 292 -10.18 6.73 -27.15
CA GLY A 292 -9.18 7.73 -27.53
C GLY A 292 -8.68 7.63 -28.98
N LEU A 293 -8.93 6.51 -29.67
CA LEU A 293 -8.56 6.35 -31.07
C LEU A 293 -9.54 7.03 -32.02
N ASP A 294 -9.04 7.35 -33.21
CA ASP A 294 -9.81 7.99 -34.26
C ASP A 294 -10.71 6.99 -34.98
N TRP A 295 -12.02 7.19 -34.91
CA TRP A 295 -13.00 6.28 -35.50
C TRP A 295 -12.88 6.17 -37.03
N PHE A 296 -12.60 7.29 -37.71
CA PHE A 296 -12.60 7.38 -39.17
C PHE A 296 -11.39 6.71 -39.80
N GLU A 297 -10.27 6.67 -39.08
CA GLU A 297 -9.04 6.04 -39.55
C GLU A 297 -8.96 4.56 -39.17
N THR A 298 -9.46 4.24 -37.97
CA THR A 298 -9.37 2.90 -37.41
C THR A 298 -10.41 1.97 -38.03
N CYS A 299 -11.68 2.34 -37.92
CA CYS A 299 -12.81 1.44 -38.15
C CYS A 299 -13.57 1.70 -39.46
N LEU A 300 -13.25 2.75 -40.22
CA LEU A 300 -13.82 2.97 -41.56
C LEU A 300 -12.83 2.61 -42.68
N LEU A 301 -13.38 2.29 -43.86
CA LEU A 301 -12.58 2.03 -45.05
C LEU A 301 -11.87 3.30 -45.55
N PRO A 302 -10.62 3.21 -46.06
CA PRO A 302 -9.88 4.37 -46.55
C PRO A 302 -10.67 5.22 -47.55
N SER A 303 -10.78 6.52 -47.30
CA SER A 303 -11.45 7.49 -48.18
C SER A 303 -10.44 8.17 -49.11
N ARG A 304 -10.83 8.46 -50.35
CA ARG A 304 -10.06 9.37 -51.23
C ARG A 304 -10.05 10.82 -50.73
N ASN A 305 -11.01 11.20 -49.88
CA ASN A 305 -11.08 12.53 -49.24
C ASN A 305 -11.52 12.40 -47.77
N PRO A 306 -10.59 12.18 -46.81
CA PRO A 306 -10.91 11.97 -45.39
C PRO A 306 -11.48 13.21 -44.69
N ALA A 307 -10.95 14.39 -45.01
CA ALA A 307 -11.39 15.66 -44.41
C ALA A 307 -12.86 15.98 -44.73
N GLN A 308 -13.27 15.75 -45.99
CA GLN A 308 -14.65 15.95 -46.41
C GLN A 308 -15.61 14.95 -45.75
N ARG A 309 -15.18 13.69 -45.54
CA ARG A 309 -16.01 12.67 -44.87
C ARG A 309 -16.25 13.01 -43.40
N ARG A 310 -15.22 13.51 -42.70
CA ARG A 310 -15.34 14.00 -41.32
C ARG A 310 -16.30 15.18 -41.25
N ALA A 311 -16.10 16.20 -42.09
CA ALA A 311 -16.98 17.38 -42.12
C ALA A 311 -18.46 17.02 -42.33
N VAL A 312 -18.77 16.11 -43.26
CA VAL A 312 -20.16 15.67 -43.51
C VAL A 312 -20.76 14.92 -42.32
N PHE A 313 -19.98 14.08 -41.63
CA PHE A 313 -20.45 13.39 -40.42
C PHE A 313 -20.65 14.37 -39.25
N PHE A 314 -19.70 15.27 -39.01
CA PHE A 314 -19.81 16.26 -37.93
C PHE A 314 -20.93 17.26 -38.18
N ASP A 315 -21.08 17.77 -39.39
CA ASP A 315 -22.19 18.66 -39.74
C ASP A 315 -23.53 17.96 -39.52
N ALA A 316 -23.64 16.67 -39.87
CA ALA A 316 -24.86 15.89 -39.64
C ALA A 316 -25.17 15.64 -38.15
N VAL A 317 -24.16 15.52 -37.28
CA VAL A 317 -24.34 15.25 -35.83
C VAL A 317 -24.50 16.54 -35.02
N VAL A 318 -23.74 17.59 -35.35
CA VAL A 318 -23.75 18.90 -34.66
C VAL A 318 -25.00 19.72 -35.03
N LEU A 319 -25.48 19.62 -36.27
CA LEU A 319 -26.71 20.29 -36.73
C LEU A 319 -27.99 19.50 -36.42
N ALA A 320 -27.89 18.25 -35.96
CA ALA A 320 -29.06 17.47 -35.56
C ALA A 320 -29.63 17.96 -34.23
N GLU A 321 -30.91 18.33 -34.21
CA GLU A 321 -31.60 18.67 -32.95
C GLU A 321 -31.79 17.44 -32.05
N ASN A 322 -32.05 16.27 -32.65
CA ASN A 322 -32.37 15.02 -31.95
C ASN A 322 -31.61 13.78 -32.46
N ARG A 323 -31.98 13.21 -33.61
CA ARG A 323 -31.38 11.97 -34.16
C ARG A 323 -31.15 12.10 -35.67
N THR A 324 -30.04 11.55 -36.16
CA THR A 324 -29.74 11.50 -37.61
C THR A 324 -30.66 10.52 -38.34
N GLU A 325 -30.81 10.70 -39.66
CA GLU A 325 -31.46 9.73 -40.53
C GLU A 325 -30.69 8.39 -40.57
N TYR A 326 -31.38 7.31 -40.90
CA TYR A 326 -30.78 5.98 -41.03
C TYR A 326 -29.84 5.93 -42.25
N PHE A 327 -28.64 5.40 -42.05
CA PHE A 327 -27.71 5.16 -43.15
C PHE A 327 -26.93 3.85 -42.95
N GLU A 328 -26.65 3.16 -44.05
CA GLU A 328 -25.83 1.95 -44.07
C GLU A 328 -24.41 2.32 -44.48
N HIS A 329 -23.42 1.93 -43.68
CA HIS A 329 -22.03 2.16 -44.01
C HIS A 329 -21.15 0.96 -43.63
N PRO A 330 -20.27 0.51 -44.54
CA PRO A 330 -19.32 -0.54 -44.22
C PRO A 330 -18.28 -0.07 -43.21
N VAL A 331 -18.05 -0.88 -42.19
CA VAL A 331 -16.96 -0.74 -41.22
C VAL A 331 -15.96 -1.87 -41.41
N ARG A 332 -14.71 -1.59 -41.07
CA ARG A 332 -13.61 -2.52 -41.15
C ARG A 332 -13.27 -2.99 -39.74
N THR A 333 -13.26 -4.30 -39.54
CA THR A 333 -12.85 -4.93 -38.29
C THR A 333 -11.33 -4.94 -38.14
N ARG A 334 -10.84 -5.31 -36.95
CA ARG A 334 -9.40 -5.50 -36.69
C ARG A 334 -8.75 -6.53 -37.62
N SER A 335 -9.48 -7.60 -37.98
CA SER A 335 -9.03 -8.64 -38.91
C SER A 335 -8.98 -8.17 -40.37
N GLY A 336 -9.52 -6.98 -40.67
CA GLY A 336 -9.67 -6.47 -42.03
C GLY A 336 -10.97 -6.88 -42.71
N ASP A 337 -11.86 -7.61 -42.02
CA ASP A 337 -13.18 -7.97 -42.55
C ASP A 337 -14.07 -6.73 -42.68
N ILE A 338 -14.94 -6.75 -43.69
CA ILE A 338 -15.90 -5.68 -43.91
C ILE A 338 -17.26 -6.12 -43.37
N ARG A 339 -17.79 -5.37 -42.41
CA ARG A 339 -19.14 -5.51 -41.86
C ARG A 339 -20.00 -4.35 -42.35
N LEU A 340 -21.20 -4.64 -42.82
CA LEU A 340 -22.16 -3.61 -43.21
C LEU A 340 -23.05 -3.28 -42.02
N ILE A 341 -22.98 -2.02 -41.56
CA ILE A 341 -23.68 -1.58 -40.36
C ILE A 341 -24.71 -0.52 -40.74
N GLY A 342 -25.94 -0.68 -40.24
CA GLY A 342 -26.96 0.37 -40.25
C GLY A 342 -26.85 1.24 -39.01
N TRP A 343 -26.77 2.56 -39.16
CA TRP A 343 -26.46 3.51 -38.09
C TRP A 343 -27.58 4.50 -37.78
N HIS A 344 -27.67 4.88 -36.50
CA HIS A 344 -28.38 6.04 -35.96
C HIS A 344 -27.47 6.80 -35.01
N ALA A 345 -27.47 8.13 -35.03
CA ALA A 345 -26.67 8.93 -34.09
C ALA A 345 -27.46 10.09 -33.47
N CYS A 346 -27.11 10.51 -32.26
CA CYS A 346 -27.62 11.70 -31.58
C CYS A 346 -26.48 12.49 -30.89
N PRO A 347 -26.61 13.82 -30.71
CA PRO A 347 -25.59 14.63 -30.07
C PRO A 347 -25.59 14.45 -28.54
N ILE A 348 -24.39 14.43 -27.94
CA ILE A 348 -24.18 14.48 -26.49
C ILE A 348 -24.00 15.94 -26.09
N ARG A 349 -24.69 16.40 -25.04
CA ARG A 349 -24.63 17.78 -24.54
C ARG A 349 -24.20 17.83 -23.08
N ASP A 350 -23.51 18.91 -22.70
CA ASP A 350 -23.21 19.21 -21.30
C ASP A 350 -24.42 19.86 -20.58
N GLU A 351 -24.28 20.11 -19.26
CA GLU A 351 -25.30 20.75 -18.41
C GLU A 351 -25.71 22.16 -18.88
N HIS A 352 -24.90 22.79 -19.73
CA HIS A 352 -25.14 24.13 -20.29
C HIS A 352 -25.68 24.07 -21.73
N GLY A 353 -25.99 22.87 -22.25
CA GLY A 353 -26.58 22.63 -23.57
C GLY A 353 -25.60 22.64 -24.74
N LYS A 354 -24.29 22.78 -24.48
CA LYS A 354 -23.24 22.76 -25.49
C LYS A 354 -22.99 21.34 -25.96
N VAL A 355 -22.88 21.13 -27.27
CA VAL A 355 -22.59 19.81 -27.86
C VAL A 355 -21.13 19.44 -27.56
N MET A 356 -20.94 18.27 -26.95
CA MET A 356 -19.64 17.72 -26.58
C MET A 356 -19.19 16.58 -27.50
N GLY A 357 -20.10 16.02 -28.29
CA GLY A 357 -19.84 14.87 -29.15
C GLY A 357 -21.14 14.25 -29.67
N GLY A 358 -21.08 13.00 -30.12
CA GLY A 358 -22.24 12.24 -30.58
C GLY A 358 -22.20 10.78 -30.17
N ILE A 359 -23.35 10.21 -29.82
CA ILE A 359 -23.51 8.78 -29.54
C ILE A 359 -24.27 8.12 -30.68
N GLY A 360 -23.69 7.07 -31.24
CA GLY A 360 -24.23 6.26 -32.32
C GLY A 360 -24.65 4.87 -31.84
N SER A 361 -25.78 4.39 -32.34
CA SER A 361 -26.21 2.99 -32.25
C SER A 361 -26.17 2.34 -33.64
N GLY A 362 -25.63 1.13 -33.74
CA GLY A 362 -25.43 0.43 -35.01
C GLY A 362 -25.79 -1.06 -34.98
N ASP A 363 -26.44 -1.53 -36.04
CA ASP A 363 -26.83 -2.93 -36.25
C ASP A 363 -26.05 -3.57 -37.41
N ASP A 364 -25.44 -4.74 -37.18
CA ASP A 364 -24.78 -5.52 -38.25
C ASP A 364 -25.82 -6.24 -39.12
N ILE A 365 -25.94 -5.83 -40.39
CA ILE A 365 -26.88 -6.39 -41.36
C ILE A 365 -26.21 -7.29 -42.40
N THR A 366 -24.92 -7.61 -42.21
CA THR A 366 -24.10 -8.38 -43.17
C THR A 366 -24.68 -9.76 -43.45
N GLU A 367 -25.11 -10.49 -42.42
CA GLU A 367 -25.65 -11.85 -42.56
C GLU A 367 -27.02 -11.88 -43.22
N ARG A 368 -27.90 -10.93 -42.86
CA ARG A 368 -29.24 -10.82 -43.47
C ARG A 368 -29.14 -10.63 -44.98
N ARG A 369 -28.21 -9.79 -45.46
CA ARG A 369 -27.96 -9.59 -46.90
C ARG A 369 -27.34 -10.81 -47.57
N ARG A 370 -26.49 -11.58 -46.88
CA ARG A 370 -25.94 -12.84 -47.40
C ARG A 370 -26.99 -13.96 -47.45
N ALA A 371 -27.92 -14.00 -46.49
CA ALA A 371 -28.99 -15.00 -46.43
C ALA A 371 -29.99 -14.84 -47.58
N GLU A 372 -30.37 -13.60 -47.92
CA GLU A 372 -31.23 -13.29 -49.08
C GLU A 372 -30.62 -13.81 -50.39
N ALA A 373 -29.31 -13.60 -50.59
CA ALA A 373 -28.60 -14.11 -51.76
C ALA A 373 -28.37 -15.65 -51.74
N ALA A 374 -28.24 -16.25 -50.55
CA ALA A 374 -28.02 -17.69 -50.39
C ALA A 374 -29.30 -18.51 -50.63
N ALA A 375 -30.48 -17.98 -50.31
CA ALA A 375 -31.76 -18.67 -50.52
C ALA A 375 -32.03 -18.95 -52.01
N GLU A 376 -31.66 -18.01 -52.88
CA GLU A 376 -31.84 -18.13 -54.33
C GLU A 376 -30.89 -19.17 -54.95
N ALA A 377 -29.67 -19.30 -54.40
CA ALA A 377 -28.73 -20.36 -54.77
C ALA A 377 -29.10 -21.74 -54.19
N ALA A 378 -29.72 -21.78 -53.00
CA ALA A 378 -30.09 -23.01 -52.30
C ALA A 378 -31.12 -23.85 -53.06
N LEU A 379 -32.06 -23.23 -53.78
CA LEU A 379 -33.09 -23.95 -54.54
C LEU A 379 -32.50 -24.76 -55.71
N ARG A 380 -31.59 -24.16 -56.50
CA ARG A 380 -30.85 -24.86 -57.56
C ARG A 380 -29.95 -25.96 -56.99
N HIS A 381 -29.31 -25.67 -55.86
CA HIS A 381 -28.44 -26.62 -55.19
C HIS A 381 -29.22 -27.80 -54.59
N SER A 382 -30.47 -27.61 -54.12
CA SER A 382 -31.30 -28.66 -53.52
C SER A 382 -31.60 -29.82 -54.49
N GLN A 383 -31.92 -29.53 -55.76
CA GLN A 383 -32.21 -30.56 -56.77
C GLN A 383 -30.97 -31.40 -57.12
N GLN A 384 -29.81 -30.77 -57.28
CA GLN A 384 -28.54 -31.51 -57.46
C GLN A 384 -28.14 -32.24 -56.17
N ARG A 385 -28.33 -31.63 -55.00
CA ARG A 385 -28.07 -32.24 -53.70
C ARG A 385 -28.88 -33.51 -53.51
N PHE A 386 -30.16 -33.56 -53.88
CA PHE A 386 -30.97 -34.76 -53.67
C PHE A 386 -30.44 -35.95 -54.49
N ALA A 387 -30.20 -35.78 -55.79
CA ALA A 387 -29.67 -36.86 -56.65
C ALA A 387 -28.25 -37.29 -56.26
N THR A 388 -27.39 -36.32 -55.88
CA THR A 388 -26.06 -36.61 -55.36
C THR A 388 -26.14 -37.29 -53.99
N ALA A 389 -26.96 -36.82 -53.06
CA ALA A 389 -27.07 -37.38 -51.70
C ALA A 389 -27.69 -38.78 -51.69
N PHE A 390 -28.71 -39.03 -52.51
CA PHE A 390 -29.33 -40.35 -52.61
C PHE A 390 -28.31 -41.41 -53.08
N ASN A 391 -27.48 -41.08 -54.09
CA ASN A 391 -26.46 -41.97 -54.64
C ASN A 391 -25.11 -41.96 -53.89
N ALA A 392 -24.78 -40.86 -53.23
CA ALA A 392 -23.59 -40.72 -52.39
C ALA A 392 -23.84 -41.14 -50.94
N SER A 393 -25.10 -41.43 -50.56
CA SER A 393 -25.41 -42.13 -49.32
C SER A 393 -24.43 -43.28 -49.15
N PRO A 394 -23.80 -43.49 -47.99
CA PRO A 394 -22.85 -44.56 -47.77
C PRO A 394 -23.53 -45.89 -47.46
N ILE A 395 -24.86 -45.90 -47.33
CA ILE A 395 -25.69 -47.06 -46.99
C ILE A 395 -26.68 -47.34 -48.11
N ALA A 396 -27.22 -48.55 -48.17
CA ALA A 396 -28.20 -48.95 -49.16
C ALA A 396 -29.51 -48.16 -48.94
N ALA A 397 -29.98 -47.44 -49.95
CA ALA A 397 -31.19 -46.60 -49.87
C ALA A 397 -32.16 -46.93 -51.01
N SER A 398 -33.44 -47.08 -50.68
CA SER A 398 -34.50 -47.43 -51.63
C SER A 398 -35.75 -46.60 -51.37
N ILE A 399 -36.47 -46.30 -52.45
CA ILE A 399 -37.78 -45.69 -52.45
C ILE A 399 -38.74 -46.75 -53.00
N ALA A 400 -39.79 -47.10 -52.27
CA ALA A 400 -40.79 -48.07 -52.70
C ALA A 400 -42.20 -47.47 -52.57
N ARG A 401 -43.15 -47.91 -53.38
CA ARG A 401 -44.55 -47.47 -53.26
C ARG A 401 -45.19 -48.12 -52.05
N VAL A 402 -45.97 -47.36 -51.27
CA VAL A 402 -46.69 -47.89 -50.09
C VAL A 402 -47.77 -48.90 -50.49
N ASP A 403 -48.50 -48.64 -51.57
CA ASP A 403 -49.68 -49.41 -51.98
C ASP A 403 -49.41 -50.89 -52.30
N ASP A 404 -48.32 -51.17 -53.03
CA ASP A 404 -47.96 -52.52 -53.50
C ASP A 404 -46.57 -52.98 -53.05
N GLY A 405 -45.83 -52.13 -52.33
CA GLY A 405 -44.50 -52.44 -51.81
C GLY A 405 -43.42 -52.57 -52.89
N ARG A 406 -43.68 -52.17 -54.13
CA ARG A 406 -42.72 -52.27 -55.23
C ARG A 406 -41.68 -51.17 -55.14
N ILE A 407 -40.41 -51.55 -55.29
CA ILE A 407 -39.29 -50.61 -55.25
C ILE A 407 -39.28 -49.77 -56.54
N LEU A 408 -39.29 -48.45 -56.38
CA LEU A 408 -39.28 -47.44 -57.44
C LEU A 408 -37.87 -46.99 -57.80
N GLU A 409 -37.04 -46.74 -56.77
CA GLU A 409 -35.68 -46.26 -56.95
C GLU A 409 -34.76 -46.92 -55.91
N VAL A 410 -33.52 -47.21 -56.29
CA VAL A 410 -32.48 -47.67 -55.37
C VAL A 410 -31.18 -46.95 -55.68
N ASN A 411 -30.37 -46.73 -54.67
CA ASN A 411 -29.01 -46.27 -54.87
C ASN A 411 -28.06 -47.45 -55.16
N ARG A 412 -26.86 -47.12 -55.61
CA ARG A 412 -25.79 -48.08 -55.97
C ARG A 412 -25.30 -48.98 -54.82
N ASN A 413 -25.60 -48.66 -53.57
CA ASN A 413 -25.07 -49.42 -52.44
C ASN A 413 -25.82 -50.71 -52.16
N TYR A 414 -27.06 -50.84 -52.63
CA TYR A 414 -27.74 -52.14 -52.62
C TYR A 414 -26.93 -53.22 -53.37
N GLU A 415 -26.26 -52.83 -54.45
CA GLU A 415 -25.37 -53.71 -55.22
C GLU A 415 -24.05 -53.95 -54.49
N ARG A 416 -23.45 -52.89 -53.93
CA ARG A 416 -22.16 -52.97 -53.23
C ARG A 416 -22.23 -53.80 -51.94
N ASP A 417 -23.26 -53.56 -51.11
CA ASP A 417 -23.32 -54.09 -49.74
C ASP A 417 -24.08 -55.41 -49.65
N PHE A 418 -25.05 -55.63 -50.54
CA PHE A 418 -25.92 -56.79 -50.51
C PHE A 418 -25.90 -57.63 -51.81
N GLY A 419 -25.19 -57.15 -52.85
CA GLY A 419 -25.00 -57.85 -54.13
C GLY A 419 -26.15 -57.67 -55.14
N TRP A 420 -27.19 -56.91 -54.81
CA TRP A 420 -28.41 -56.77 -55.62
C TRP A 420 -28.36 -55.56 -56.54
N THR A 421 -28.50 -55.76 -57.86
CA THR A 421 -28.42 -54.65 -58.83
C THR A 421 -29.75 -53.88 -58.90
N PRO A 422 -29.75 -52.60 -59.33
CA PRO A 422 -31.01 -51.86 -59.51
C PRO A 422 -32.01 -52.55 -60.45
N ALA A 423 -31.52 -53.24 -61.48
CA ALA A 423 -32.36 -54.00 -62.41
C ALA A 423 -33.00 -55.25 -61.75
N ASP A 424 -32.37 -55.82 -60.73
CA ASP A 424 -32.94 -56.93 -59.95
C ASP A 424 -34.02 -56.43 -58.97
N LEU A 425 -33.89 -55.21 -58.47
CA LEU A 425 -34.68 -54.68 -57.35
C LEU A 425 -35.90 -53.86 -57.80
N ILE A 426 -35.75 -53.02 -58.83
CA ILE A 426 -36.80 -52.09 -59.25
C ILE A 426 -37.99 -52.86 -59.82
N GLY A 427 -39.19 -52.52 -59.36
CA GLY A 427 -40.43 -53.18 -59.73
C GLY A 427 -40.76 -54.43 -58.91
N HIS A 428 -39.87 -54.91 -58.05
CA HIS A 428 -40.10 -56.07 -57.17
C HIS A 428 -40.30 -55.66 -55.71
N THR A 429 -40.86 -56.58 -54.90
CA THR A 429 -40.97 -56.38 -53.44
C THR A 429 -39.83 -57.06 -52.68
N SER A 430 -39.47 -56.54 -51.51
CA SER A 430 -38.44 -57.15 -50.64
C SER A 430 -38.73 -58.60 -50.22
N LEU A 431 -40.00 -59.04 -50.29
CA LEU A 431 -40.42 -60.41 -50.01
C LEU A 431 -40.27 -61.33 -51.23
N GLU A 432 -40.65 -60.86 -52.44
CA GLU A 432 -40.42 -61.56 -53.71
C GLU A 432 -38.92 -61.86 -53.93
N LEU A 433 -38.05 -60.99 -53.40
CA LEU A 433 -36.60 -61.07 -53.52
C LEU A 433 -35.91 -61.90 -52.41
N GLY A 434 -36.64 -62.32 -51.36
CA GLY A 434 -36.08 -63.15 -50.28
C GLY A 434 -35.03 -62.46 -49.41
N LEU A 435 -35.06 -61.12 -49.26
CA LEU A 435 -34.04 -60.35 -48.54
C LEU A 435 -34.01 -60.62 -47.02
N TRP A 436 -35.13 -61.04 -46.45
CA TRP A 436 -35.31 -61.23 -45.02
C TRP A 436 -35.00 -62.67 -44.63
N SER A 437 -34.22 -62.88 -43.57
CA SER A 437 -33.90 -64.24 -43.09
C SER A 437 -35.09 -64.97 -42.46
N ASP A 438 -36.13 -64.22 -42.09
CA ASP A 438 -37.34 -64.70 -41.44
C ASP A 438 -38.54 -63.82 -41.86
N GLU A 439 -39.62 -64.46 -42.32
CA GLU A 439 -40.83 -63.79 -42.81
C GLU A 439 -41.65 -63.16 -41.66
N ALA A 440 -41.55 -63.72 -40.44
CA ALA A 440 -42.19 -63.13 -39.27
C ALA A 440 -41.56 -61.77 -38.91
N SER A 441 -40.23 -61.67 -39.02
CA SER A 441 -39.48 -60.42 -38.83
C SER A 441 -39.83 -59.36 -39.88
N ARG A 442 -40.03 -59.77 -41.14
CA ARG A 442 -40.55 -58.88 -42.21
C ARG A 442 -41.93 -58.35 -41.86
N THR A 443 -42.84 -59.25 -41.49
CA THR A 443 -44.23 -58.91 -41.18
C THR A 443 -44.32 -57.99 -39.97
N ALA A 444 -43.52 -58.25 -38.93
CA ALA A 444 -43.40 -57.38 -37.76
C ALA A 444 -42.93 -55.98 -38.16
N TRP A 445 -41.87 -55.87 -38.97
CA TRP A 445 -41.38 -54.58 -39.45
C TRP A 445 -42.44 -53.81 -40.26
N VAL A 446 -43.15 -54.46 -41.18
CA VAL A 446 -44.20 -53.80 -41.99
C VAL A 446 -45.33 -53.32 -41.10
N SER A 447 -45.73 -54.13 -40.11
CA SER A 447 -46.79 -53.76 -39.17
C SER A 447 -46.45 -52.52 -38.36
N VAL A 448 -45.19 -52.39 -37.93
CA VAL A 448 -44.71 -51.21 -37.20
C VAL A 448 -44.62 -50.01 -38.15
N LEU A 449 -44.09 -50.18 -39.36
CA LEU A 449 -43.97 -49.09 -40.33
C LEU A 449 -45.33 -48.52 -40.76
N LEU A 450 -46.32 -49.37 -41.06
CA LEU A 450 -47.65 -48.92 -41.46
C LEU A 450 -48.43 -48.31 -40.29
N ARG A 451 -48.23 -48.82 -39.07
CA ARG A 451 -48.89 -48.30 -37.86
C ARG A 451 -48.30 -46.95 -37.43
N ASP A 452 -46.98 -46.86 -37.39
CA ASP A 452 -46.28 -45.74 -36.78
C ASP A 452 -45.78 -44.73 -37.83
N GLY A 453 -45.94 -45.03 -39.13
CA GLY A 453 -45.48 -44.21 -40.26
C GLY A 453 -43.96 -44.21 -40.44
N ARG A 454 -43.20 -44.73 -39.46
CA ARG A 454 -41.75 -44.75 -39.46
C ARG A 454 -41.20 -45.88 -38.60
N VAL A 455 -40.04 -46.38 -38.99
CA VAL A 455 -39.21 -47.32 -38.26
C VAL A 455 -37.78 -46.79 -38.28
N VAL A 456 -37.11 -46.79 -37.13
CA VAL A 456 -35.72 -46.33 -37.01
C VAL A 456 -34.90 -47.42 -36.36
N ASP A 457 -33.71 -47.63 -36.91
CA ASP A 457 -32.71 -48.58 -36.43
C ASP A 457 -33.28 -49.95 -36.08
N TRP A 458 -34.17 -50.45 -36.93
CA TRP A 458 -34.70 -51.78 -36.76
C TRP A 458 -33.65 -52.80 -37.11
N GLU A 459 -33.05 -53.33 -36.07
CA GLU A 459 -32.01 -54.32 -36.20
C GLU A 459 -32.63 -55.68 -36.55
N THR A 460 -32.14 -56.26 -37.63
CA THR A 460 -32.55 -57.60 -38.05
C THR A 460 -31.41 -58.27 -38.80
N THR A 461 -31.65 -59.48 -39.29
CA THR A 461 -30.71 -60.22 -40.11
C THR A 461 -31.22 -60.32 -41.53
N TRP A 462 -30.41 -59.87 -42.48
CA TRP A 462 -30.70 -59.99 -43.91
C TRP A 462 -29.80 -61.01 -44.59
N LEU A 463 -30.28 -61.49 -45.74
CA LEU A 463 -29.52 -62.38 -46.61
C LEU A 463 -28.88 -61.60 -47.74
N HIS A 464 -27.55 -61.70 -47.83
CA HIS A 464 -26.80 -61.24 -48.99
C HIS A 464 -27.13 -62.11 -50.22
N LYS A 465 -26.99 -61.59 -51.45
CA LYS A 465 -27.30 -62.35 -52.69
C LYS A 465 -26.54 -63.68 -52.84
N ASN A 466 -25.42 -63.83 -52.15
CA ASN A 466 -24.60 -65.06 -52.11
C ASN A 466 -25.01 -66.07 -51.01
N GLY A 467 -26.01 -65.74 -50.18
CA GLY A 467 -26.51 -66.56 -49.08
C GLY A 467 -25.96 -66.25 -47.68
N GLU A 468 -25.04 -65.29 -47.50
CA GLU A 468 -24.49 -64.91 -46.19
C GLU A 468 -25.49 -64.12 -45.33
N ARG A 469 -25.45 -64.31 -44.00
CA ARG A 469 -26.26 -63.54 -43.04
C ARG A 469 -25.53 -62.27 -42.61
N ARG A 470 -26.16 -61.11 -42.77
CA ARG A 470 -25.63 -59.80 -42.35
C ARG A 470 -26.52 -59.17 -41.28
N ALA A 471 -25.90 -58.65 -40.22
CA ALA A 471 -26.62 -57.86 -39.22
C ALA A 471 -26.87 -56.47 -39.80
N VAL A 472 -28.14 -56.16 -40.04
CA VAL A 472 -28.53 -54.90 -40.67
C VAL A 472 -29.37 -54.07 -39.72
N SER A 473 -29.17 -52.75 -39.78
CA SER A 473 -30.06 -51.77 -39.19
C SER A 473 -30.90 -51.14 -40.30
N ILE A 474 -32.22 -51.26 -40.19
CA ILE A 474 -33.16 -50.74 -41.19
C ILE A 474 -33.91 -49.56 -40.59
N SER A 475 -33.76 -48.41 -41.22
CA SER A 475 -34.59 -47.23 -40.94
C SER A 475 -35.45 -46.94 -42.16
N ALA A 476 -36.77 -46.91 -41.99
CA ALA A 476 -37.68 -46.59 -43.08
C ALA A 476 -38.77 -45.63 -42.63
N GLU A 477 -39.22 -44.78 -43.54
CA GLU A 477 -40.26 -43.79 -43.29
C GLU A 477 -41.23 -43.74 -44.46
N ILE A 478 -42.51 -43.67 -44.13
CA ILE A 478 -43.57 -43.37 -45.09
C ILE A 478 -43.61 -41.87 -45.25
N THR A 479 -43.34 -41.40 -46.46
CA THR A 479 -43.24 -39.99 -46.77
C THR A 479 -43.93 -39.66 -48.08
N ASP A 480 -44.37 -38.42 -48.21
CA ASP A 480 -44.91 -37.89 -49.45
C ASP A 480 -43.76 -37.34 -50.29
N LEU A 481 -43.54 -37.94 -51.46
CA LEU A 481 -42.59 -37.44 -52.44
C LEU A 481 -43.38 -36.97 -53.66
N ASN A 482 -43.57 -35.65 -53.77
CA ASN A 482 -44.25 -34.97 -54.90
C ASN A 482 -45.70 -35.45 -55.16
N GLY A 483 -46.46 -35.77 -54.11
CA GLY A 483 -47.86 -36.17 -54.16
C GLY A 483 -48.10 -37.68 -54.28
N GLU A 484 -47.06 -38.52 -54.20
CA GLU A 484 -47.14 -39.99 -54.13
C GLU A 484 -46.60 -40.47 -52.77
N THR A 485 -47.36 -41.34 -52.08
CA THR A 485 -46.96 -41.87 -50.78
C THR A 485 -45.97 -43.02 -50.96
N CYS A 486 -44.73 -42.79 -50.52
CA CYS A 486 -43.60 -43.67 -50.74
C CYS A 486 -42.93 -44.08 -49.42
N ILE A 487 -42.35 -45.27 -49.39
CA ILE A 487 -41.49 -45.78 -48.33
C ILE A 487 -40.04 -45.44 -48.73
N LEU A 488 -39.41 -44.53 -48.00
CA LEU A 488 -37.97 -44.31 -48.10
C LEU A 488 -37.28 -45.19 -47.04
N ALA A 489 -36.50 -46.18 -47.48
CA ALA A 489 -35.79 -47.11 -46.60
C ALA A 489 -34.28 -46.98 -46.76
N PHE A 490 -33.59 -46.94 -45.62
CA PHE A 490 -32.14 -46.96 -45.49
C PHE A 490 -31.72 -48.22 -44.73
N VAL A 491 -30.70 -48.89 -45.24
CA VAL A 491 -30.22 -50.17 -44.72
C VAL A 491 -28.72 -50.12 -44.58
N ALA A 492 -28.24 -50.27 -43.35
CA ALA A 492 -26.82 -50.29 -43.01
C ALA A 492 -26.40 -51.68 -42.54
N ASP A 493 -25.26 -52.20 -43.02
CA ASP A 493 -24.56 -53.31 -42.36
C ASP A 493 -23.88 -52.75 -41.10
N VAL A 494 -24.27 -53.25 -39.92
CA VAL A 494 -23.79 -52.74 -38.61
C VAL A 494 -22.89 -53.72 -37.89
N THR A 495 -22.34 -54.70 -38.62
CA THR A 495 -21.58 -55.80 -38.01
C THR A 495 -20.31 -55.30 -37.30
N GLU A 496 -19.45 -54.51 -37.96
CA GLU A 496 -18.16 -54.03 -37.38
C GLU A 496 -18.34 -52.92 -36.32
N ARG A 497 -19.32 -52.02 -36.52
CA ARG A 497 -19.58 -50.88 -35.63
C ARG A 497 -19.91 -51.34 -34.20
N ARG A 498 -20.68 -52.41 -34.07
CA ARG A 498 -21.06 -52.99 -32.77
C ARG A 498 -19.85 -53.44 -31.95
N GLU A 499 -18.76 -53.80 -32.60
CA GLU A 499 -17.56 -54.30 -31.91
C GLU A 499 -16.66 -53.15 -31.41
N ALA A 500 -16.55 -52.05 -32.18
CA ALA A 500 -15.73 -50.89 -31.84
C ALA A 500 -16.28 -50.04 -30.68
N GLU A 501 -17.61 -49.84 -30.62
CA GLU A 501 -18.26 -49.04 -29.56
C GLU A 501 -18.04 -49.64 -28.16
N ARG A 502 -17.89 -50.98 -28.08
CA ARG A 502 -17.60 -51.68 -26.83
C ARG A 502 -16.21 -51.33 -26.29
N ILE A 503 -15.23 -51.11 -27.17
CA ILE A 503 -13.83 -50.86 -26.79
C ILE A 503 -13.66 -49.42 -26.30
N LEU A 504 -14.26 -48.44 -26.99
CA LEU A 504 -14.07 -47.00 -26.71
C LEU A 504 -14.59 -46.58 -25.32
N ARG A 505 -15.69 -47.17 -24.85
CA ARG A 505 -16.27 -46.88 -23.53
C ARG A 505 -15.31 -47.17 -22.38
N ASN A 506 -14.46 -48.18 -22.51
CA ASN A 506 -13.56 -48.55 -21.43
C ASN A 506 -12.42 -47.54 -21.27
N HIS A 507 -11.83 -47.04 -22.38
CA HIS A 507 -10.74 -46.06 -22.31
C HIS A 507 -11.17 -44.70 -21.76
N HIS A 508 -12.40 -44.25 -22.03
CA HIS A 508 -12.86 -42.93 -21.57
C HIS A 508 -12.96 -42.84 -20.04
N ALA A 509 -13.34 -43.94 -19.38
CA ALA A 509 -13.44 -43.99 -17.93
C ALA A 509 -12.07 -43.90 -17.22
N GLU A 510 -11.01 -44.39 -17.85
CA GLU A 510 -9.66 -44.37 -17.27
C GLU A 510 -9.05 -42.96 -17.27
N LEU A 511 -9.23 -42.20 -18.35
CA LEU A 511 -8.66 -40.85 -18.51
C LEU A 511 -9.27 -39.82 -17.55
N GLU A 512 -10.56 -39.93 -17.23
CA GLU A 512 -11.22 -38.97 -16.33
C GLU A 512 -10.66 -39.02 -14.90
N VAL A 513 -10.18 -40.19 -14.46
CA VAL A 513 -9.58 -40.35 -13.12
C VAL A 513 -8.22 -39.65 -13.04
N GLU A 514 -7.37 -39.84 -14.05
CA GLU A 514 -6.00 -39.29 -14.07
C GLU A 514 -5.97 -37.75 -14.08
N VAL A 515 -6.84 -37.13 -14.87
CA VAL A 515 -6.92 -35.66 -14.97
C VAL A 515 -7.26 -35.03 -13.62
N ARG A 516 -8.16 -35.68 -12.86
CA ARG A 516 -8.64 -35.17 -11.57
C ARG A 516 -7.55 -35.20 -10.49
N GLU A 517 -6.70 -36.22 -10.49
CA GLU A 517 -5.59 -36.32 -9.53
C GLU A 517 -4.54 -35.23 -9.78
N ARG A 518 -4.15 -35.00 -11.04
CA ARG A 518 -3.16 -33.99 -11.40
C ARG A 518 -3.58 -32.56 -11.10
N THR A 519 -4.88 -32.26 -11.20
CA THR A 519 -5.38 -30.91 -10.88
C THR A 519 -5.32 -30.61 -9.38
N ALA A 520 -5.48 -31.62 -8.52
CA ALA A 520 -5.39 -31.46 -7.08
C ALA A 520 -3.94 -31.20 -6.61
N GLU A 521 -2.96 -31.96 -7.12
CA GLU A 521 -1.54 -31.80 -6.78
C GLU A 521 -1.02 -30.38 -7.06
N LEU A 522 -1.43 -29.81 -8.20
CA LEU A 522 -0.96 -28.49 -8.62
C LEU A 522 -1.49 -27.36 -7.73
N ALA A 523 -2.74 -27.48 -7.27
CA ALA A 523 -3.35 -26.48 -6.40
C ALA A 523 -2.64 -26.42 -5.03
N GLU A 524 -2.30 -27.58 -4.48
CA GLU A 524 -1.61 -27.69 -3.18
C GLU A 524 -0.19 -27.10 -3.22
N ALA A 525 0.56 -27.37 -4.30
CA ALA A 525 1.90 -26.83 -4.48
C ALA A 525 1.92 -25.29 -4.57
N LYS A 526 0.91 -24.70 -5.21
CA LYS A 526 0.80 -23.24 -5.34
C LYS A 526 0.55 -22.56 -3.98
N GLU A 527 -0.36 -23.11 -3.18
CA GLU A 527 -0.71 -22.54 -1.87
C GLU A 527 0.50 -22.56 -0.91
N ALA A 528 1.29 -23.63 -0.95
CA ALA A 528 2.51 -23.74 -0.13
C ALA A 528 3.55 -22.66 -0.47
N ALA A 529 3.73 -22.35 -1.76
CA ALA A 529 4.69 -21.34 -2.21
C ALA A 529 4.30 -19.91 -1.76
N GLU A 530 3.01 -19.56 -1.85
CA GLU A 530 2.52 -18.24 -1.45
C GLU A 530 2.67 -18.00 0.06
N LYS A 531 2.38 -19.01 0.89
CA LYS A 531 2.58 -18.93 2.35
C LYS A 531 4.04 -18.73 2.72
N ALA A 532 4.96 -19.41 2.06
CA ALA A 532 6.39 -19.26 2.31
C ALA A 532 6.91 -17.84 2.00
N SER A 533 6.44 -17.23 0.91
CA SER A 533 6.82 -15.87 0.49
C SER A 533 6.37 -14.80 1.50
N LEU A 534 5.13 -14.90 1.99
CA LEU A 534 4.59 -13.99 2.99
C LEU A 534 5.35 -14.06 4.32
N ALA A 535 5.67 -15.27 4.79
CA ALA A 535 6.43 -15.47 6.02
C ALA A 535 7.85 -14.86 5.94
N LYS A 536 8.54 -15.02 4.80
CA LYS A 536 9.87 -14.46 4.55
C LYS A 536 9.85 -12.92 4.64
N SER A 537 8.85 -12.28 4.06
CA SER A 537 8.73 -10.82 4.05
C SER A 537 8.46 -10.23 5.44
N ALA A 538 7.58 -10.87 6.22
CA ALA A 538 7.28 -10.46 7.58
C ALA A 538 8.49 -10.60 8.53
N PHE A 539 9.23 -11.71 8.39
CA PHE A 539 10.45 -11.94 9.16
C PHE A 539 11.51 -10.84 8.94
N LEU A 540 11.76 -10.46 7.68
CA LEU A 540 12.75 -9.43 7.35
C LEU A 540 12.36 -8.05 7.89
N ALA A 541 11.09 -7.68 7.83
CA ALA A 541 10.60 -6.40 8.35
C ALA A 541 10.82 -6.26 9.87
N ASN A 542 10.46 -7.29 10.64
CA ASN A 542 10.64 -7.28 12.09
C ASN A 542 12.13 -7.25 12.48
N MET A 543 12.95 -8.07 11.83
CA MET A 543 14.39 -8.11 12.09
C MET A 543 15.08 -6.78 11.82
N SER A 544 14.66 -6.03 10.80
CA SER A 544 15.25 -4.71 10.58
C SER A 544 14.92 -3.72 11.69
N HIS A 545 13.71 -3.76 12.25
CA HIS A 545 13.34 -2.87 13.35
C HIS A 545 14.18 -3.18 14.59
N GLU A 546 14.32 -4.46 14.92
CA GLU A 546 15.10 -4.92 16.08
C GLU A 546 16.60 -4.64 15.96
N ILE A 547 17.16 -4.56 14.73
CA ILE A 547 18.55 -4.18 14.54
C ILE A 547 18.73 -2.66 14.50
N ARG A 548 17.75 -1.89 14.03
CA ARG A 548 17.83 -0.43 13.90
C ARG A 548 17.90 0.27 15.26
N THR A 549 17.10 -0.16 16.23
CA THR A 549 17.05 0.43 17.58
C THR A 549 18.39 0.44 18.30
N PRO A 550 19.10 -0.70 18.49
CA PRO A 550 20.40 -0.68 19.16
C PRO A 550 21.46 0.10 18.36
N LEU A 551 21.36 0.12 17.02
CA LEU A 551 22.30 0.84 16.18
C LEU A 551 22.19 2.36 16.34
N ASN A 552 20.96 2.87 16.43
CA ASN A 552 20.69 4.28 16.65
C ASN A 552 21.22 4.74 18.01
N ALA A 553 21.06 3.93 19.05
CA ALA A 553 21.64 4.18 20.36
C ALA A 553 23.18 4.24 20.31
N ILE A 554 23.82 3.33 19.57
CA ILE A 554 25.28 3.30 19.38
C ILE A 554 25.77 4.57 18.66
N SER A 555 25.09 4.98 17.58
CA SER A 555 25.44 6.20 16.83
C SER A 555 25.19 7.47 17.64
N GLY A 556 24.10 7.55 18.41
CA GLY A 556 23.83 8.67 19.31
C GLY A 556 24.88 8.78 20.42
N MET A 557 25.26 7.66 21.04
CA MET A 557 26.30 7.64 22.07
C MET A 557 27.68 8.01 21.51
N ALA A 558 28.01 7.59 20.28
CA ALA A 558 29.24 7.99 19.62
C ALA A 558 29.30 9.51 19.41
N HIS A 559 28.21 10.13 18.98
CA HIS A 559 28.11 11.58 18.86
C HIS A 559 28.35 12.30 20.20
N LEU A 560 27.75 11.81 21.29
CA LEU A 560 27.94 12.34 22.65
C LEU A 560 29.39 12.21 23.15
N ILE A 561 30.03 11.08 22.90
CA ILE A 561 31.43 10.82 23.31
C ILE A 561 32.38 11.79 22.60
N ARG A 562 32.11 12.17 21.34
CA ARG A 562 32.89 13.16 20.58
C ARG A 562 32.91 14.55 21.21
N ARG A 563 31.85 14.91 21.92
CA ARG A 563 31.67 16.24 22.53
C ARG A 563 32.57 16.47 23.76
N ASN A 564 32.94 15.41 24.49
CA ASN A 564 33.67 15.53 25.75
C ASN A 564 35.20 15.69 25.60
N GLY A 565 35.69 15.98 24.39
CA GLY A 565 37.11 16.08 24.10
C GLY A 565 37.76 14.68 24.07
N LEU A 566 38.00 14.17 22.87
CA LEU A 566 38.64 12.87 22.67
C LEU A 566 40.13 13.03 22.41
N SER A 567 40.92 12.05 22.85
CA SER A 567 42.26 11.89 22.29
C SER A 567 42.17 11.49 20.81
N GLU A 568 43.21 11.78 20.04
CA GLU A 568 43.26 11.46 18.60
C GLU A 568 43.07 9.96 18.32
N GLU A 569 43.54 9.09 19.22
CA GLU A 569 43.34 7.64 19.15
C GLU A 569 41.88 7.23 19.45
N GLN A 570 41.22 7.89 20.41
CA GLN A 570 39.82 7.65 20.73
C GLN A 570 38.91 8.12 19.59
N ALA A 571 39.20 9.26 18.98
CA ALA A 571 38.49 9.77 17.80
C ALA A 571 38.57 8.77 16.64
N GLN A 572 39.77 8.29 16.28
CA GLN A 572 39.92 7.31 15.19
C GLN A 572 39.23 5.96 15.46
N ARG A 573 39.17 5.51 16.72
CA ARG A 573 38.44 4.28 17.09
C ARG A 573 36.93 4.49 16.98
N LEU A 574 36.45 5.67 17.35
CA LEU A 574 35.05 6.05 17.25
C LEU A 574 34.61 6.19 15.79
N ASP A 575 35.44 6.79 14.94
CA ASP A 575 35.20 6.89 13.49
C ASP A 575 35.04 5.50 12.85
N LYS A 576 35.85 4.52 13.27
CA LYS A 576 35.73 3.13 12.81
C LYS A 576 34.43 2.48 13.25
N LEU A 577 33.96 2.79 14.46
CA LEU A 577 32.71 2.27 15.02
C LEU A 577 31.51 2.87 14.28
N GLU A 578 31.50 4.19 14.07
CA GLU A 578 30.46 4.89 13.30
C GLU A 578 30.43 4.41 11.84
N MET A 579 31.58 4.24 11.19
CA MET A 579 31.64 3.67 9.83
C MET A 579 31.07 2.24 9.77
N ALA A 580 31.40 1.39 10.75
CA ALA A 580 30.87 0.02 10.82
C ALA A 580 29.36 0.01 11.07
N SER A 581 28.87 0.88 11.95
CA SER A 581 27.45 1.09 12.23
C SER A 581 26.70 1.55 10.97
N ALA A 582 27.15 2.64 10.34
CA ALA A 582 26.55 3.17 9.11
C ALA A 582 26.53 2.12 7.98
N HIS A 583 27.59 1.32 7.84
CA HIS A 583 27.64 0.24 6.86
C HIS A 583 26.62 -0.87 7.15
N LEU A 584 26.44 -1.27 8.42
CA LEU A 584 25.46 -2.29 8.79
C LEU A 584 24.03 -1.80 8.54
N LEU A 585 23.72 -0.55 8.93
CA LEU A 585 22.41 0.07 8.70
C LEU A 585 22.07 0.11 7.20
N SER A 586 23.03 0.54 6.38
CA SER A 586 22.89 0.59 4.92
C SER A 586 22.64 -0.80 4.32
N THR A 587 23.35 -1.83 4.82
CA THR A 587 23.16 -3.21 4.39
C THR A 587 21.77 -3.74 4.69
N ILE A 588 21.27 -3.47 5.89
CA ILE A 588 19.93 -3.92 6.33
C ILE A 588 18.84 -3.22 5.53
N ASN A 589 18.95 -1.89 5.38
CA ASN A 589 18.01 -1.12 4.57
C ASN A 589 18.00 -1.63 3.12
N ALA A 590 19.16 -1.96 2.55
CA ALA A 590 19.25 -2.54 1.21
C ALA A 590 18.53 -3.91 1.09
N VAL A 591 18.68 -4.80 2.08
CA VAL A 591 17.97 -6.10 2.10
C VAL A 591 16.46 -5.90 2.18
N LEU A 592 16.00 -4.97 3.03
CA LEU A 592 14.58 -4.65 3.15
C LEU A 592 14.01 -4.08 1.85
N GLU A 593 14.71 -3.14 1.23
CA GLU A 593 14.28 -2.52 -0.03
C GLU A 593 14.12 -3.60 -1.11
N LEU A 594 15.11 -4.48 -1.27
CA LEU A 594 15.03 -5.58 -2.22
C LEU A 594 13.83 -6.51 -1.93
N SER A 595 13.62 -6.87 -0.66
CA SER A 595 12.48 -7.72 -0.27
C SER A 595 11.12 -7.08 -0.55
N LYS A 596 10.98 -5.76 -0.38
CA LYS A 596 9.74 -5.04 -0.67
C LYS A 596 9.46 -4.95 -2.17
N ILE A 597 10.51 -4.73 -2.96
CA ILE A 597 10.42 -4.72 -4.42
C ILE A 597 10.00 -6.09 -4.95
N GLU A 598 10.62 -7.19 -4.47
CA GLU A 598 10.25 -8.56 -4.87
C GLU A 598 8.81 -8.92 -4.49
N ALA A 599 8.31 -8.38 -3.38
CA ALA A 599 6.94 -8.57 -2.93
C ALA A 599 5.91 -7.66 -3.63
N GLY A 600 6.34 -6.76 -4.53
CA GLY A 600 5.45 -5.80 -5.21
C GLY A 600 4.86 -4.72 -4.30
N LYS A 601 5.46 -4.47 -3.13
CA LYS A 601 4.97 -3.52 -2.10
C LYS A 601 5.77 -2.20 -2.04
N PHE A 602 6.61 -1.93 -3.03
CA PHE A 602 7.42 -0.72 -3.09
C PHE A 602 6.74 0.33 -3.98
N ALA A 603 6.66 1.58 -3.53
CA ALA A 603 6.09 2.70 -4.28
C ALA A 603 7.13 3.82 -4.45
N LEU A 604 7.18 4.41 -5.63
CA LEU A 604 8.04 5.56 -5.94
C LEU A 604 7.34 6.85 -5.52
N GLU A 605 8.10 7.83 -5.01
CA GLU A 605 7.58 9.16 -4.73
C GLU A 605 7.57 10.03 -5.98
N GLU A 606 6.58 10.89 -6.13
CA GLU A 606 6.54 11.88 -7.21
C GLU A 606 6.74 13.28 -6.62
N GLN A 607 7.94 13.83 -6.78
CA GLN A 607 8.33 15.15 -6.27
C GLN A 607 8.89 16.02 -7.40
N GLN A 608 8.67 17.33 -7.33
CA GLN A 608 9.31 18.28 -8.24
C GLN A 608 10.78 18.50 -7.83
N PHE A 609 11.73 18.33 -8.74
CA PHE A 609 13.16 18.55 -8.50
C PHE A 609 13.91 19.10 -9.73
N ASP A 610 15.08 19.68 -9.48
CA ASP A 610 16.04 20.12 -10.52
C ASP A 610 17.18 19.11 -10.66
N VAL A 611 17.46 18.69 -11.90
CA VAL A 611 18.50 17.69 -12.19
C VAL A 611 19.89 18.25 -11.90
N GLY A 612 20.12 19.54 -12.15
CA GLY A 612 21.39 20.18 -11.88
C GLY A 612 21.71 20.22 -10.39
N GLU A 613 20.74 20.57 -9.56
CA GLU A 613 20.86 20.54 -8.09
C GLU A 613 21.12 19.12 -7.57
N LEU A 614 20.35 18.13 -8.04
CA LEU A 614 20.53 16.71 -7.69
C LEU A 614 21.96 16.21 -7.96
N LEU A 615 22.52 16.55 -9.13
CA LEU A 615 23.87 16.16 -9.51
C LEU A 615 24.92 16.92 -8.68
N ALA A 616 24.71 18.22 -8.43
CA ALA A 616 25.61 19.03 -7.63
C ALA A 616 25.70 18.52 -6.19
N ASP A 617 24.56 18.19 -5.57
CA ASP A 617 24.48 17.62 -4.22
C ASP A 617 25.18 16.27 -4.15
N THR A 618 24.93 15.40 -5.14
CA THR A 618 25.61 14.09 -5.21
C THR A 618 27.12 14.25 -5.30
N MET A 619 27.61 15.21 -6.09
CA MET A 619 29.03 15.49 -6.24
C MET A 619 29.66 16.11 -4.99
N ALA A 620 28.90 16.90 -4.22
CA ALA A 620 29.38 17.49 -2.98
C ALA A 620 29.72 16.43 -1.93
N ILE A 621 28.92 15.36 -1.82
CA ILE A 621 29.12 14.25 -0.86
C ILE A 621 30.50 13.59 -1.00
N PHE A 622 31.03 13.51 -2.21
CA PHE A 622 32.24 12.75 -2.51
C PHE A 622 33.49 13.59 -2.78
N ARG A 623 33.37 14.92 -2.72
CA ARG A 623 34.45 15.85 -3.07
C ARG A 623 35.70 15.63 -2.21
N ASP A 624 35.54 15.49 -0.90
CA ASP A 624 36.66 15.34 0.02
C ASP A 624 37.34 13.97 -0.16
N ARG A 625 36.56 12.88 -0.26
CA ARG A 625 37.08 11.52 -0.48
C ARG A 625 37.83 11.37 -1.81
N ALA A 626 37.34 12.01 -2.87
CA ALA A 626 38.03 12.02 -4.15
C ALA A 626 39.32 12.83 -4.08
N THR A 627 39.31 13.98 -3.39
CA THR A 627 40.49 14.83 -3.21
C THR A 627 41.57 14.12 -2.39
N GLU A 628 41.20 13.42 -1.31
CA GLU A 628 42.11 12.58 -0.52
C GLU A 628 42.77 11.47 -1.35
N LYS A 629 42.03 10.88 -2.29
CA LYS A 629 42.55 9.89 -3.25
C LYS A 629 43.26 10.50 -4.47
N GLY A 630 43.28 11.83 -4.61
CA GLY A 630 43.85 12.51 -5.79
C GLY A 630 43.07 12.29 -7.09
N LEU A 631 41.75 12.02 -7.01
CA LEU A 631 40.86 11.83 -8.14
C LEU A 631 40.20 13.14 -8.58
N SER A 632 40.07 13.35 -9.88
CA SER A 632 39.33 14.48 -10.45
C SER A 632 37.85 14.11 -10.61
N LEU A 633 36.96 14.87 -9.98
CA LEU A 633 35.51 14.72 -10.06
C LEU A 633 34.94 15.78 -11.01
N VAL A 634 34.35 15.36 -12.13
CA VAL A 634 33.87 16.28 -13.19
C VAL A 634 32.40 16.05 -13.50
N LEU A 635 31.64 17.14 -13.57
CA LEU A 635 30.26 17.15 -14.04
C LEU A 635 30.24 17.65 -15.49
N GLU A 636 29.78 16.83 -16.43
CA GLU A 636 29.61 17.25 -17.83
C GLU A 636 28.23 17.90 -18.00
N ALA A 637 28.20 19.16 -18.43
CA ALA A 637 26.98 19.93 -18.60
C ALA A 637 26.20 19.48 -19.86
N GLY A 638 24.88 19.30 -19.73
CA GLY A 638 24.01 18.88 -20.83
C GLY A 638 22.57 18.48 -20.44
N PHE A 639 22.06 18.99 -19.32
CA PHE A 639 20.74 18.62 -18.77
C PHE A 639 19.68 19.71 -19.04
N PRO A 640 18.39 19.34 -19.16
CA PRO A 640 17.29 20.29 -19.38
C PRO A 640 17.12 21.31 -18.24
N VAL A 641 16.66 22.53 -18.56
CA VAL A 641 16.50 23.67 -17.62
C VAL A 641 15.09 23.73 -17.02
N PHE A 642 14.31 22.65 -17.13
CA PHE A 642 12.96 22.56 -16.60
C PHE A 642 12.91 21.58 -15.42
N SER A 643 12.09 21.89 -14.43
CA SER A 643 11.86 21.01 -13.29
C SER A 643 11.13 19.74 -13.72
N LEU A 644 11.45 18.63 -13.08
CA LEU A 644 10.89 17.32 -13.36
C LEU A 644 10.17 16.77 -12.14
N LEU A 645 9.18 15.91 -12.40
CA LEU A 645 8.42 15.17 -11.40
C LEU A 645 8.92 13.72 -11.36
N GLY A 646 9.36 13.28 -10.18
CA GLY A 646 9.81 11.93 -9.91
C GLY A 646 10.49 11.78 -8.54
N ASP A 647 11.09 10.62 -8.29
CA ASP A 647 11.68 10.31 -6.98
C ASP A 647 13.16 10.74 -6.93
N ALA A 648 13.41 12.00 -6.58
CA ALA A 648 14.76 12.57 -6.49
C ALA A 648 15.66 11.78 -5.51
N THR A 649 15.09 11.25 -4.42
CA THR A 649 15.83 10.48 -3.43
C THR A 649 16.33 9.16 -4.01
N ARG A 650 15.51 8.44 -4.79
CA ARG A 650 15.91 7.17 -5.42
C ARG A 650 16.89 7.39 -6.57
N LEU A 651 16.73 8.48 -7.32
CA LEU A 651 17.72 8.88 -8.32
C LEU A 651 19.08 9.22 -7.67
N SER A 652 19.08 9.98 -6.59
CA SER A 652 20.30 10.27 -5.81
C SER A 652 20.93 8.99 -5.27
N GLN A 653 20.13 8.08 -4.71
CA GLN A 653 20.61 6.80 -4.18
C GLN A 653 21.32 5.96 -5.25
N ALA A 654 20.77 5.87 -6.46
CA ALA A 654 21.40 5.19 -7.58
C ALA A 654 22.72 5.85 -8.00
N LEU A 655 22.75 7.19 -8.07
CA LEU A 655 23.95 7.95 -8.41
C LEU A 655 25.05 7.82 -7.34
N VAL A 656 24.70 7.95 -6.05
CA VAL A 656 25.61 7.79 -4.90
C VAL A 656 26.24 6.39 -4.91
N ASN A 657 25.45 5.35 -5.24
CA ASN A 657 25.96 4.00 -5.39
C ASN A 657 26.98 3.88 -6.53
N TYR A 658 26.68 4.43 -7.71
CA TYR A 658 27.60 4.39 -8.85
C TYR A 658 28.87 5.23 -8.62
N VAL A 659 28.77 6.45 -8.07
CA VAL A 659 29.92 7.30 -7.74
C VAL A 659 30.78 6.68 -6.63
N GLY A 660 30.14 6.10 -5.61
CA GLY A 660 30.83 5.39 -4.55
C GLY A 660 31.63 4.20 -5.08
N ASN A 661 31.07 3.44 -6.02
CA ASN A 661 31.79 2.36 -6.70
C ASN A 661 32.94 2.90 -7.56
N ALA A 662 32.72 3.96 -8.34
CA ALA A 662 33.78 4.59 -9.14
C ALA A 662 34.98 5.01 -8.27
N ILE A 663 34.76 5.73 -7.16
CA ILE A 663 35.84 6.14 -6.24
C ILE A 663 36.53 4.93 -5.60
N LYS A 664 35.77 3.88 -5.28
CA LYS A 664 36.31 2.67 -4.68
C LYS A 664 37.25 1.92 -5.63
N PHE A 665 36.91 1.85 -6.92
CA PHE A 665 37.63 1.06 -7.93
C PHE A 665 38.59 1.87 -8.82
N THR A 666 38.66 3.20 -8.64
CA THR A 666 39.69 4.06 -9.25
C THR A 666 40.73 4.46 -8.20
N ASP A 667 42.00 4.20 -8.49
CA ASP A 667 43.13 4.60 -7.63
C ASP A 667 43.74 5.93 -8.05
N SER A 668 43.72 6.28 -9.34
CA SER A 668 44.14 7.58 -9.87
C SER A 668 43.40 7.90 -11.17
N GLY A 669 43.20 9.18 -11.48
CA GLY A 669 42.53 9.62 -12.71
C GLY A 669 41.26 10.42 -12.46
N GLN A 670 40.20 10.15 -13.23
CA GLN A 670 39.00 10.99 -13.29
C GLN A 670 37.72 10.15 -13.18
N ILE A 671 36.73 10.74 -12.52
CA ILE A 671 35.34 10.26 -12.49
C ILE A 671 34.46 11.36 -13.10
N SER A 672 33.63 10.99 -14.07
CA SER A 672 32.73 11.90 -14.77
C SER A 672 31.27 11.53 -14.57
N LEU A 673 30.44 12.50 -14.20
CA LEU A 673 28.98 12.40 -14.12
C LEU A 673 28.36 13.08 -15.35
N ARG A 674 27.46 12.38 -16.03
CA ARG A 674 26.78 12.89 -17.23
C ARG A 674 25.30 12.54 -17.20
N VAL A 675 24.48 13.40 -17.81
CA VAL A 675 23.07 13.12 -18.04
C VAL A 675 22.74 13.36 -19.50
N ARG A 676 21.99 12.44 -20.11
CA ARG A 676 21.56 12.52 -21.51
C ARG A 676 20.05 12.35 -21.60
N CYS A 677 19.39 13.16 -22.43
CA CYS A 677 18.02 12.88 -22.85
C CYS A 677 18.05 11.78 -23.92
N LEU A 678 17.34 10.67 -23.69
CA LEU A 678 17.21 9.57 -24.65
C LEU A 678 15.95 9.68 -25.51
N ALA A 679 14.85 10.10 -24.89
CA ALA A 679 13.56 10.31 -25.54
C ALA A 679 12.78 11.38 -24.77
N GLU A 680 11.96 12.15 -25.48
CA GLU A 680 11.17 13.23 -24.90
C GLU A 680 9.80 13.27 -25.59
N ASP A 681 8.75 13.24 -24.78
CA ASP A 681 7.35 13.34 -25.18
C ASP A 681 6.75 14.62 -24.57
N ASP A 682 5.48 14.93 -24.88
CA ASP A 682 4.81 16.13 -24.35
C ASP A 682 4.73 16.12 -22.81
N ASP A 683 4.47 14.96 -22.20
CA ASP A 683 4.26 14.83 -20.74
C ASP A 683 5.49 14.35 -19.95
N ALA A 684 6.48 13.73 -20.61
CA ALA A 684 7.58 13.06 -19.92
C ALA A 684 8.89 13.03 -20.72
N VAL A 685 10.00 12.86 -20.02
CA VAL A 685 11.35 12.70 -20.58
C VAL A 685 12.00 11.43 -20.04
N LEU A 686 12.62 10.64 -20.92
CA LEU A 686 13.47 9.52 -20.55
C LEU A 686 14.92 10.01 -20.50
N MET A 687 15.49 10.09 -19.30
CA MET A 687 16.87 10.51 -19.10
C MET A 687 17.76 9.34 -18.72
N ARG A 688 19.00 9.35 -19.20
CA ARG A 688 20.07 8.42 -18.85
C ARG A 688 21.13 9.14 -18.03
N PHE A 689 21.39 8.62 -16.84
CA PHE A 689 22.42 9.06 -15.92
C PHE A 689 23.62 8.15 -16.06
N GLU A 690 24.81 8.72 -16.27
CA GLU A 690 26.05 7.99 -16.52
C GLU A 690 27.13 8.40 -15.52
N VAL A 691 27.80 7.40 -14.95
CA VAL A 691 28.99 7.57 -14.11
C VAL A 691 30.11 6.80 -14.77
N ALA A 692 31.10 7.51 -15.28
CA ALA A 692 32.28 6.91 -15.91
C ALA A 692 33.53 7.14 -15.05
N ASP A 693 34.28 6.07 -14.84
CA ASP A 693 35.50 6.02 -14.04
C ASP A 693 36.69 5.52 -14.87
N SER A 694 37.89 5.98 -14.55
CA SER A 694 39.14 5.54 -15.18
C SER A 694 39.86 4.44 -14.36
N GLY A 695 39.10 3.61 -13.65
CA GLY A 695 39.60 2.58 -12.74
C GLY A 695 39.98 1.27 -13.43
N ILE A 696 39.99 0.19 -12.66
CA ILE A 696 40.44 -1.14 -13.11
C ILE A 696 39.60 -1.76 -14.22
N GLY A 697 38.40 -1.26 -14.49
CA GLY A 697 37.46 -1.87 -15.42
C GLY A 697 36.94 -3.24 -14.96
N ILE A 698 36.07 -3.86 -15.75
CA ILE A 698 35.39 -5.11 -15.44
C ILE A 698 35.53 -6.08 -16.62
N PRO A 699 35.92 -7.35 -16.38
CA PRO A 699 35.97 -8.37 -17.41
C PRO A 699 34.60 -8.68 -18.02
N GLN A 700 34.56 -8.97 -19.33
CA GLN A 700 33.30 -9.20 -20.06
C GLN A 700 32.46 -10.36 -19.47
N GLU A 701 33.10 -11.38 -18.91
CA GLU A 701 32.45 -12.55 -18.28
C GLU A 701 31.75 -12.23 -16.96
N ALA A 702 32.11 -11.13 -16.31
CA ALA A 702 31.50 -10.67 -15.07
C ALA A 702 30.30 -9.75 -15.32
N ILE A 703 30.26 -9.06 -16.47
CA ILE A 703 29.23 -8.04 -16.79
C ILE A 703 27.80 -8.59 -16.67
N GLY A 704 27.52 -9.77 -17.21
CA GLY A 704 26.18 -10.37 -17.21
C GLY A 704 25.63 -10.73 -15.82
N ARG A 705 26.46 -10.64 -14.79
CA ARG A 705 26.17 -11.07 -13.42
C ARG A 705 26.20 -9.93 -12.39
N LEU A 706 26.69 -8.75 -12.77
CA LEU A 706 26.88 -7.61 -11.84
C LEU A 706 25.60 -7.11 -11.18
N PHE A 707 24.45 -7.24 -11.84
CA PHE A 707 23.15 -6.77 -11.34
C PHE A 707 22.39 -7.86 -10.56
N SER A 708 22.94 -9.07 -10.43
CA SER A 708 22.38 -10.14 -9.60
C SER A 708 22.55 -9.81 -8.11
N ALA A 709 21.55 -10.11 -7.30
CA ALA A 709 21.63 -9.89 -5.85
C ALA A 709 22.75 -10.74 -5.22
N PHE A 710 23.54 -10.10 -4.34
CA PHE A 710 24.68 -10.70 -3.62
C PHE A 710 25.89 -11.10 -4.49
N GLU A 711 25.90 -10.76 -5.78
CA GLU A 711 27.06 -11.01 -6.62
C GLU A 711 28.15 -9.94 -6.45
N GLN A 712 29.41 -10.38 -6.47
CA GLN A 712 30.61 -9.55 -6.39
C GLN A 712 31.60 -9.99 -7.47
N ALA A 713 32.25 -9.04 -8.14
CA ALA A 713 33.17 -9.34 -9.24
C ALA A 713 34.47 -10.05 -8.79
N ASP A 714 34.78 -10.05 -7.48
CA ASP A 714 36.03 -10.54 -6.93
C ASP A 714 35.76 -11.76 -6.01
N ASN A 715 35.89 -12.97 -6.56
CA ASN A 715 35.71 -14.24 -5.82
C ASN A 715 36.92 -14.61 -4.93
N SER A 716 37.91 -13.73 -4.78
CA SER A 716 39.12 -14.02 -4.03
C SER A 716 38.92 -13.87 -2.51
N THR A 717 39.48 -14.81 -1.74
CA THR A 717 39.40 -14.87 -0.27
C THR A 717 40.15 -13.73 0.44
N THR A 718 40.97 -12.97 -0.28
CA THR A 718 41.68 -11.77 0.17
C THR A 718 40.87 -10.51 -0.16
N ARG A 719 39.90 -10.18 0.69
CA ARG A 719 39.04 -8.99 0.55
C ARG A 719 39.86 -7.69 0.59
N ARG A 720 40.18 -7.12 -0.56
CA ARG A 720 40.69 -5.72 -0.65
C ARG A 720 39.56 -4.70 -0.79
N TYR A 721 38.41 -5.10 -1.36
CA TYR A 721 37.31 -4.20 -1.73
C TYR A 721 35.92 -4.79 -1.38
N GLY A 722 35.65 -5.08 -0.11
CA GLY A 722 34.34 -5.64 0.32
C GLY A 722 33.15 -4.68 0.14
N GLY A 723 32.02 -5.18 -0.37
CA GLY A 723 30.73 -4.49 -0.45
C GLY A 723 29.58 -5.47 -0.12
N THR A 724 28.32 -5.04 -0.22
CA THR A 724 27.15 -5.91 0.08
C THR A 724 26.67 -6.72 -1.11
N GLY A 725 27.01 -6.31 -2.35
CA GLY A 725 26.50 -6.92 -3.59
C GLY A 725 25.01 -6.62 -3.86
N LEU A 726 24.40 -5.71 -3.09
CA LEU A 726 22.97 -5.38 -3.22
C LEU A 726 22.72 -4.07 -3.98
N GLY A 727 23.67 -3.13 -3.96
CA GLY A 727 23.49 -1.80 -4.54
C GLY A 727 23.11 -1.83 -6.02
N LEU A 728 23.83 -2.59 -6.84
CA LEU A 728 23.56 -2.69 -8.29
C LEU A 728 22.20 -3.35 -8.57
N ALA A 729 21.85 -4.41 -7.82
CA ALA A 729 20.56 -5.08 -7.94
C ALA A 729 19.40 -4.14 -7.57
N ILE A 730 19.55 -3.32 -6.53
CA ILE A 730 18.55 -2.30 -6.15
C ILE A 730 18.45 -1.23 -7.23
N THR A 731 19.57 -0.70 -7.73
CA THR A 731 19.56 0.28 -8.84
C THR A 731 18.86 -0.26 -10.07
N GLN A 732 19.06 -1.54 -10.43
CA GLN A 732 18.34 -2.20 -11.53
C GLN A 732 16.83 -2.17 -11.30
N LYS A 733 16.38 -2.58 -10.11
CA LYS A 733 14.96 -2.61 -9.79
C LYS A 733 14.33 -1.22 -9.75
N LEU A 734 15.01 -0.23 -9.17
CA LEU A 734 14.55 1.16 -9.14
C LEU A 734 14.41 1.72 -10.56
N ALA A 735 15.39 1.49 -11.44
CA ALA A 735 15.31 1.93 -12.84
C ALA A 735 14.12 1.30 -13.56
N GLN A 736 13.90 -0.01 -13.40
CA GLN A 736 12.75 -0.72 -13.98
C GLN A 736 11.41 -0.15 -13.49
N MET A 737 11.31 0.15 -12.19
CA MET A 737 10.12 0.77 -11.61
C MET A 737 9.89 2.20 -12.12
N MET A 738 10.95 2.95 -12.41
CA MET A 738 10.89 4.28 -13.04
C MET A 738 10.69 4.21 -14.57
N GLY A 739 10.39 3.04 -15.13
CA GLY A 739 10.19 2.87 -16.57
C GLY A 739 11.46 3.02 -17.42
N GLY A 740 12.63 2.81 -16.82
CA GLY A 740 13.93 2.80 -17.48
C GLY A 740 14.67 1.47 -17.31
N ASP A 741 15.96 1.48 -17.59
CA ASP A 741 16.84 0.31 -17.60
C ASP A 741 18.23 0.64 -17.06
N VAL A 742 19.08 -0.36 -16.86
CA VAL A 742 20.47 -0.20 -16.40
C VAL A 742 21.45 -0.84 -17.37
N GLY A 743 22.70 -0.40 -17.30
CA GLY A 743 23.77 -1.12 -17.97
C GLY A 743 25.14 -0.66 -17.55
N VAL A 744 26.13 -1.34 -18.14
CA VAL A 744 27.55 -1.06 -17.92
C VAL A 744 28.30 -1.24 -19.23
N GLU A 745 29.18 -0.30 -19.52
CA GLU A 745 30.17 -0.38 -20.59
C GLU A 745 31.54 -0.34 -19.94
N SER A 746 32.30 -1.44 -19.97
CA SER A 746 33.57 -1.53 -19.27
C SER A 746 34.63 -2.25 -20.09
N ARG A 747 35.88 -1.84 -19.90
CA ARG A 747 37.06 -2.52 -20.43
C ARG A 747 38.10 -2.62 -19.34
N GLU A 748 38.55 -3.85 -19.06
CA GLU A 748 39.57 -4.14 -18.07
C GLU A 748 40.85 -3.30 -18.33
N GLY A 749 41.34 -2.63 -17.30
CA GLY A 749 42.49 -1.72 -17.33
C GLY A 749 42.24 -0.32 -17.90
N VAL A 750 41.03 -0.02 -18.41
CA VAL A 750 40.69 1.29 -18.99
C VAL A 750 39.69 2.05 -18.12
N GLY A 751 38.72 1.34 -17.54
CA GLY A 751 37.67 1.94 -16.72
C GLY A 751 36.27 1.39 -17.03
N SER A 752 35.27 1.90 -16.33
CA SER A 752 33.87 1.49 -16.51
C SER A 752 32.96 2.70 -16.64
N THR A 753 31.85 2.53 -17.35
CA THR A 753 30.74 3.48 -17.42
C THR A 753 29.48 2.75 -17.00
N PHE A 754 29.01 3.05 -15.80
CA PHE A 754 27.73 2.58 -15.30
C PHE A 754 26.65 3.58 -15.63
N TRP A 755 25.49 3.08 -16.07
CA TRP A 755 24.37 3.94 -16.41
C TRP A 755 23.04 3.34 -15.98
N PHE A 756 22.08 4.23 -15.75
CA PHE A 756 20.68 3.89 -15.58
C PHE A 756 19.82 4.94 -16.27
N SER A 757 18.61 4.56 -16.69
CA SER A 757 17.62 5.48 -17.20
C SER A 757 16.38 5.54 -16.31
N ALA A 758 15.68 6.67 -16.36
CA ALA A 758 14.44 6.91 -15.64
C ALA A 758 13.52 7.78 -16.49
N ARG A 759 12.23 7.41 -16.55
CA ARG A 759 11.19 8.20 -17.22
C ARG A 759 10.55 9.14 -16.18
N LEU A 760 10.65 10.44 -16.43
CA LEU A 760 10.31 11.50 -15.49
C LEU A 760 9.29 12.44 -16.13
N LYS A 761 8.25 12.83 -15.41
CA LYS A 761 7.23 13.74 -15.95
C LYS A 761 7.74 15.18 -15.95
N LYS A 762 7.27 15.99 -16.90
CA LYS A 762 7.57 17.43 -16.95
C LYS A 762 6.67 18.19 -15.97
N ALA A 763 7.21 19.17 -15.25
CA ALA A 763 6.42 20.03 -14.38
C ALA A 763 5.98 21.33 -15.10
N ASP A 764 4.74 21.74 -14.91
CA ASP A 764 4.22 23.03 -15.37
C ASP A 764 4.80 24.16 -14.49
N HIS A 765 5.58 25.05 -15.11
CA HIS A 765 6.27 26.23 -14.57
C HIS A 765 7.69 26.03 -13.98
N CYS A 766 8.63 26.71 -14.65
CA CYS A 766 9.94 27.06 -14.10
C CYS A 766 9.77 28.09 -12.98
N LEU A 767 10.18 27.75 -11.75
CA LEU A 767 10.51 28.77 -10.76
C LEU A 767 11.85 29.41 -11.14
N GLY A 768 11.80 30.71 -11.43
CA GLY A 768 12.96 31.52 -11.77
C GLY A 768 14.00 31.55 -10.63
N LYS A 769 15.26 31.65 -11.04
CA LYS A 769 16.44 31.86 -10.19
C LYS A 769 16.25 32.95 -9.12
N ALA A 770 16.85 32.71 -7.96
CA ALA A 770 17.58 33.73 -7.20
C ALA A 770 19.01 33.22 -6.86
N PRO A 771 20.00 34.11 -6.75
CA PRO A 771 21.39 33.80 -7.09
C PRO A 771 22.27 33.44 -5.89
N GLY A 772 23.40 32.81 -6.21
CA GLY A 772 24.45 32.44 -5.27
C GLY A 772 24.81 33.55 -4.29
N ARG A 773 24.71 33.22 -3.01
CA ARG A 773 25.51 33.82 -1.94
C ARG A 773 26.53 32.77 -1.53
N THR A 774 27.78 33.20 -1.36
CA THR A 774 28.82 32.44 -0.66
C THR A 774 28.23 31.87 0.62
N ALA A 775 27.98 30.56 0.64
CA ALA A 775 27.11 29.92 1.62
C ALA A 775 27.77 29.93 3.00
N GLU A 776 27.34 30.87 3.83
CA GLU A 776 27.34 30.66 5.27
C GLU A 776 26.59 29.35 5.56
N THR A 777 27.13 28.48 6.42
CA THR A 777 26.46 27.22 6.77
C THR A 777 25.10 27.51 7.42
N ALA A 778 24.08 26.67 7.17
CA ALA A 778 22.75 26.87 7.74
C ALA A 778 22.77 27.03 9.27
N GLU A 779 23.71 26.35 9.93
CA GLU A 779 24.03 26.50 11.35
C GLU A 779 24.47 27.94 11.70
N ALA A 780 25.42 28.52 10.96
CA ALA A 780 25.89 29.88 11.19
C ALA A 780 24.79 30.94 10.95
N VAL A 781 23.91 30.70 9.97
CA VAL A 781 22.74 31.58 9.72
C VAL A 781 21.71 31.46 10.85
N LEU A 782 21.38 30.24 11.28
CA LEU A 782 20.50 30.00 12.43
C LEU A 782 21.02 30.69 13.69
N MET A 783 22.32 30.56 13.97
CA MET A 783 22.96 31.15 15.13
C MET A 783 23.01 32.68 15.07
N ARG A 784 23.12 33.28 13.87
CA ARG A 784 23.16 34.74 13.71
C ARG A 784 21.76 35.37 13.70
N GLU A 785 20.82 34.77 12.99
CA GLU A 785 19.54 35.40 12.62
C GLU A 785 18.34 34.83 13.38
N HIS A 786 18.47 33.62 13.92
CA HIS A 786 17.38 32.88 14.57
C HIS A 786 17.74 32.36 15.98
N ALA A 787 18.85 32.82 16.56
CA ALA A 787 19.20 32.47 17.94
C ALA A 787 18.08 32.85 18.92
N GLY A 788 17.79 31.95 19.86
CA GLY A 788 16.74 32.11 20.87
C GLY A 788 15.33 31.74 20.40
N ARG A 789 15.13 31.31 19.14
CA ARG A 789 13.84 30.77 18.68
C ARG A 789 13.48 29.48 19.41
N ARG A 790 12.21 29.32 19.76
CA ARG A 790 11.71 28.20 20.57
C ARG A 790 11.22 27.06 19.69
N ILE A 791 11.90 25.93 19.77
CA ILE A 791 11.59 24.70 19.04
C ILE A 791 11.04 23.68 20.05
N LEU A 792 9.91 23.06 19.72
CA LEU A 792 9.41 21.91 20.47
C LEU A 792 9.84 20.63 19.77
N LEU A 793 10.62 19.79 20.44
CA LEU A 793 11.07 18.49 19.94
C LEU A 793 10.29 17.37 20.65
N VAL A 794 9.59 16.56 19.87
CA VAL A 794 8.71 15.50 20.35
C VAL A 794 9.21 14.15 19.85
N ASP A 795 9.72 13.31 20.75
CA ASP A 795 10.26 11.98 20.46
C ASP A 795 10.09 11.10 21.71
N ASP A 796 9.76 9.82 21.58
CA ASP A 796 9.50 8.95 22.75
C ASP A 796 10.77 8.28 23.29
N GLU A 797 11.83 8.23 22.49
CA GLU A 797 13.10 7.62 22.85
C GLU A 797 14.05 8.68 23.46
N PRO A 798 14.42 8.58 24.76
CA PRO A 798 15.23 9.58 25.45
C PRO A 798 16.58 9.86 24.79
N ILE A 799 17.17 8.84 24.15
CA ILE A 799 18.45 9.00 23.43
C ILE A 799 18.28 9.89 22.20
N ASN A 800 17.17 9.74 21.46
CA ASN A 800 16.89 10.56 20.29
C ASN A 800 16.60 12.01 20.70
N GLN A 801 15.84 12.21 21.78
CA GLN A 801 15.58 13.53 22.36
C GLN A 801 16.91 14.24 22.70
N GLU A 802 17.80 13.55 23.40
CA GLU A 802 19.08 14.13 23.83
C GLU A 802 19.98 14.50 22.64
N VAL A 803 20.08 13.62 21.63
CA VAL A 803 20.89 13.90 20.44
C VAL A 803 20.34 15.08 19.64
N ALA A 804 19.03 15.09 19.34
CA ALA A 804 18.42 16.15 18.56
C ALA A 804 18.39 17.48 19.31
N ARG A 805 18.23 17.47 20.64
CA ARG A 805 18.34 18.65 21.49
C ARG A 805 19.72 19.29 21.38
N ILE A 806 20.78 18.49 21.52
CA ILE A 806 22.17 18.98 21.43
C ILE A 806 22.44 19.62 20.07
N ILE A 807 22.04 18.94 18.98
CA ILE A 807 22.23 19.47 17.62
C ILE A 807 21.53 20.84 17.48
N LEU A 808 20.27 20.96 17.90
CA LEU A 808 19.50 22.20 17.75
C LEU A 808 20.00 23.33 18.67
N GLU A 809 20.41 23.01 19.90
CA GLU A 809 20.99 23.97 20.85
C GLU A 809 22.35 24.51 20.37
N ASP A 810 23.17 23.68 19.71
CA ASP A 810 24.46 24.10 19.12
C ASP A 810 24.27 25.15 18.01
N ALA A 811 23.10 25.16 17.32
CA ALA A 811 22.70 26.22 16.39
C ALA A 811 22.10 27.48 17.06
N GLY A 812 22.12 27.55 18.39
CA GLY A 812 21.62 28.70 19.18
C GLY A 812 20.11 28.73 19.40
N LEU A 813 19.39 27.63 19.11
CA LEU A 813 17.95 27.52 19.30
C LEU A 813 17.60 27.10 20.75
N GLN A 814 16.44 27.51 21.25
CA GLN A 814 15.91 27.04 22.53
C GLN A 814 15.01 25.83 22.29
N VAL A 815 15.40 24.67 22.80
CA VAL A 815 14.68 23.42 22.58
C VAL A 815 13.96 23.01 23.85
N GLU A 816 12.67 22.74 23.73
CA GLU A 816 11.89 22.09 24.78
C GLU A 816 11.50 20.69 24.31
N LEU A 817 11.50 19.74 25.24
CA LEU A 817 11.25 18.33 24.95
C LEU A 817 9.81 17.94 25.34
N ALA A 818 9.21 17.08 24.54
CA ALA A 818 7.99 16.36 24.88
C ALA A 818 8.17 14.87 24.53
N ALA A 819 7.68 13.98 25.38
CA ALA A 819 7.83 12.52 25.20
C ALA A 819 6.72 11.90 24.34
N ASN A 820 5.66 12.66 24.04
CA ASN A 820 4.52 12.19 23.25
C ASN A 820 3.71 13.37 22.68
N GLY A 821 2.78 13.05 21.78
CA GLY A 821 1.94 14.03 21.11
C GLY A 821 1.00 14.82 22.04
N ARG A 822 0.62 14.26 23.19
CA ARG A 822 -0.30 14.92 24.15
C ARG A 822 0.43 16.01 24.92
N GLU A 823 1.61 15.71 25.45
CA GLU A 823 2.49 16.70 26.07
C GLU A 823 2.79 17.84 25.09
N ALA A 824 3.05 17.51 23.82
CA ALA A 824 3.29 18.51 22.81
C ALA A 824 2.09 19.44 22.59
N ALA A 825 0.87 18.89 22.52
CA ALA A 825 -0.36 19.67 22.39
C ALA A 825 -0.57 20.62 23.59
N ASP A 826 -0.37 20.13 24.82
CA ASP A 826 -0.48 20.92 26.06
C ASP A 826 0.55 22.07 26.10
N MET A 827 1.78 21.80 25.68
CA MET A 827 2.84 22.80 25.62
C MET A 827 2.49 23.89 24.60
N ILE A 828 2.01 23.52 23.41
CA ILE A 828 1.62 24.47 22.35
C ILE A 828 0.40 25.32 22.72
N GLU A 829 -0.49 24.80 23.57
CA GLU A 829 -1.61 25.55 24.11
C GLU A 829 -1.14 26.64 25.08
N ARG A 830 -0.15 26.32 25.93
CA ARG A 830 0.34 27.22 26.98
C ARG A 830 1.41 28.22 26.50
N ALA A 831 2.20 27.84 25.51
CA ALA A 831 3.31 28.62 25.01
C ALA A 831 3.29 28.73 23.48
N ALA A 832 3.84 29.82 22.96
CA ALA A 832 4.07 29.95 21.53
C ALA A 832 5.43 29.36 21.16
N TYR A 833 5.42 28.44 20.20
CA TYR A 833 6.62 27.90 19.57
C TYR A 833 6.76 28.43 18.15
N ASP A 834 8.01 28.48 17.70
CA ASP A 834 8.37 28.90 16.35
C ASP A 834 8.26 27.73 15.36
N LEU A 835 8.57 26.51 15.81
CA LEU A 835 8.51 25.27 15.02
C LEU A 835 8.39 24.05 15.95
N VAL A 836 7.74 22.99 15.46
CA VAL A 836 7.63 21.70 16.15
C VAL A 836 8.26 20.60 15.30
N LEU A 837 9.14 19.79 15.89
CA LEU A 837 9.66 18.55 15.33
C LEU A 837 8.91 17.40 16.01
N MET A 838 8.14 16.62 15.26
CA MET A 838 7.16 15.67 15.80
C MET A 838 7.45 14.25 15.30
N ASP A 839 7.84 13.33 16.16
CA ASP A 839 7.93 11.92 15.79
C ASP A 839 6.56 11.33 15.42
N MET A 840 6.56 10.45 14.43
CA MET A 840 5.34 9.86 13.89
C MET A 840 4.79 8.73 14.75
N GLN A 841 5.67 7.96 15.38
CA GLN A 841 5.31 6.80 16.16
C GLN A 841 5.72 7.01 17.60
N MET A 842 4.79 7.52 18.39
CA MET A 842 4.98 7.78 19.82
C MET A 842 3.83 7.17 20.60
N PRO A 843 4.08 6.72 21.85
CA PRO A 843 3.02 6.27 22.76
C PRO A 843 2.13 7.43 23.17
N VAL A 844 0.98 7.12 23.78
CA VAL A 844 -0.05 8.07 24.28
C VAL A 844 -0.80 8.82 23.19
N MET A 845 -0.10 9.52 22.31
CA MET A 845 -0.67 10.22 21.17
C MET A 845 0.39 10.24 20.07
N ASP A 846 0.04 9.64 18.93
CA ASP A 846 0.94 9.59 17.79
C ASP A 846 1.07 10.97 17.12
N GLY A 847 2.06 11.14 16.25
CA GLY A 847 2.34 12.43 15.64
C GLY A 847 1.18 12.94 14.76
N LEU A 848 0.40 12.05 14.16
CA LEU A 848 -0.74 12.41 13.29
C LEU A 848 -1.91 12.95 14.12
N GLU A 849 -2.29 12.23 15.17
CA GLU A 849 -3.33 12.65 16.12
C GLU A 849 -2.95 13.97 16.81
N ALA A 850 -1.69 14.11 17.22
CA ALA A 850 -1.17 15.35 17.81
C ALA A 850 -1.29 16.53 16.85
N THR A 851 -0.90 16.33 15.60
CA THR A 851 -0.98 17.37 14.58
C THR A 851 -2.43 17.79 14.33
N GLN A 852 -3.35 16.84 14.17
CA GLN A 852 -4.77 17.15 13.98
C GLN A 852 -5.34 17.93 15.16
N HIS A 853 -4.96 17.55 16.39
CA HIS A 853 -5.36 18.25 17.60
C HIS A 853 -4.81 19.69 17.66
N ILE A 854 -3.51 19.88 17.36
CA ILE A 854 -2.87 21.20 17.31
C ILE A 854 -3.50 22.08 16.22
N ARG A 855 -3.88 21.51 15.07
CA ARG A 855 -4.54 22.23 13.97
C ARG A 855 -5.95 22.68 14.31
N GLY A 856 -6.64 21.98 15.21
CA GLY A 856 -7.94 22.38 15.74
C GLY A 856 -7.90 23.58 16.70
N MET A 857 -6.71 23.98 17.18
CA MET A 857 -6.58 25.09 18.14
C MET A 857 -6.65 26.48 17.47
N PRO A 858 -7.29 27.47 18.12
CA PRO A 858 -7.32 28.85 17.63
C PRO A 858 -5.91 29.42 17.44
N ASN A 859 -5.63 30.05 16.30
CA ASN A 859 -4.34 30.67 15.97
C ASN A 859 -3.12 29.71 15.90
N ARG A 860 -3.34 28.39 15.75
CA ARG A 860 -2.27 27.38 15.59
C ARG A 860 -2.30 26.63 14.25
N THR A 861 -3.23 27.00 13.37
CA THR A 861 -3.34 26.44 12.01
C THR A 861 -2.08 26.66 11.15
N THR A 862 -1.30 27.71 11.43
CA THR A 862 -0.09 28.08 10.68
C THR A 862 1.22 27.72 11.36
N LEU A 863 1.20 27.09 12.54
CA LEU A 863 2.42 26.67 13.25
C LEU A 863 3.15 25.57 12.44
N PRO A 864 4.43 25.75 12.06
CA PRO A 864 5.17 24.72 11.35
C PRO A 864 5.34 23.46 12.21
N ILE A 865 4.83 22.32 11.74
CA ILE A 865 5.00 21.00 12.36
C ILE A 865 5.71 20.10 11.33
N LEU A 866 6.93 19.67 11.65
CA LEU A 866 7.76 18.84 10.79
C LEU A 866 7.82 17.42 11.35
N ALA A 867 7.41 16.44 10.56
CA ALA A 867 7.39 15.04 10.98
C ALA A 867 8.81 14.48 11.09
N MET A 868 9.12 13.70 12.12
CA MET A 868 10.31 12.85 12.17
C MET A 868 9.84 11.41 11.91
N THR A 869 10.39 10.74 10.90
CA THR A 869 9.93 9.39 10.52
C THR A 869 11.09 8.42 10.31
N ALA A 870 10.94 7.19 10.80
CA ALA A 870 11.87 6.08 10.54
C ALA A 870 11.77 5.53 9.11
N ASN A 871 10.73 5.90 8.36
CA ASN A 871 10.45 5.47 7.00
C ASN A 871 10.01 6.68 6.18
N ALA A 872 10.93 7.26 5.40
CA ALA A 872 10.62 8.29 4.42
C ALA A 872 10.07 7.66 3.14
N PHE A 873 8.88 7.04 3.21
CA PHE A 873 8.17 6.50 2.04
C PHE A 873 6.93 7.36 1.72
N ALA A 874 6.52 7.34 0.46
CA ALA A 874 5.43 8.16 -0.10
C ALA A 874 4.12 8.09 0.70
N GLU A 875 3.75 6.88 1.16
CA GLU A 875 2.52 6.64 1.90
C GLU A 875 2.53 7.28 3.29
N ASP A 876 3.65 7.19 4.01
CA ASP A 876 3.80 7.82 5.32
C ASP A 876 3.79 9.36 5.17
N ARG A 877 4.44 9.89 4.12
CA ARG A 877 4.42 11.33 3.82
C ARG A 877 3.01 11.85 3.47
N ALA A 878 2.25 11.12 2.66
CA ALA A 878 0.88 11.49 2.31
C ALA A 878 -0.01 11.54 3.55
N ARG A 879 0.17 10.61 4.50
CA ARG A 879 -0.53 10.63 5.80
C ARG A 879 -0.12 11.83 6.66
N CYS A 880 1.16 12.18 6.72
CA CYS A 880 1.65 13.37 7.45
C CYS A 880 1.01 14.66 6.93
N LEU A 881 1.02 14.85 5.61
CA LEU A 881 0.47 16.04 4.97
C LEU A 881 -1.05 16.12 5.15
N ALA A 882 -1.76 15.00 5.01
CA ALA A 882 -3.20 14.92 5.22
C ALA A 882 -3.62 15.26 6.66
N ALA A 883 -2.80 14.91 7.65
CA ALA A 883 -3.01 15.28 9.05
C ALA A 883 -2.68 16.76 9.35
N GLY A 884 -2.09 17.48 8.40
CA GLY A 884 -1.79 18.91 8.51
C GLY A 884 -0.34 19.24 8.89
N MET A 885 0.59 18.27 8.81
CA MET A 885 2.03 18.54 8.96
C MET A 885 2.57 19.28 7.74
N ASN A 886 3.67 20.02 7.92
CA ASN A 886 4.22 20.93 6.92
C ASN A 886 5.35 20.31 6.11
N ASP A 887 6.17 19.47 6.73
CA ASP A 887 7.31 18.80 6.09
C ASP A 887 7.71 17.57 6.91
N PHE A 888 8.79 16.89 6.52
CA PHE A 888 9.31 15.75 7.27
C PHE A 888 10.84 15.64 7.20
N ILE A 889 11.41 14.92 8.16
CA ILE A 889 12.82 14.52 8.22
C ILE A 889 12.94 13.03 8.54
N ALA A 890 13.84 12.35 7.83
CA ALA A 890 14.08 10.93 8.05
C ALA A 890 14.99 10.72 9.28
N LYS A 891 14.69 9.68 10.06
CA LYS A 891 15.59 9.16 11.10
C LYS A 891 16.51 8.10 10.47
N PRO A 892 17.83 8.10 10.74
CA PRO A 892 18.54 8.92 11.72
C PRO A 892 18.73 10.37 11.27
N ILE A 893 18.61 11.30 12.23
CA ILE A 893 18.64 12.75 11.97
C ILE A 893 20.07 13.17 11.60
N SER A 894 20.24 13.70 10.38
CA SER A 894 21.50 14.31 9.93
C SER A 894 21.54 15.80 10.34
N PRO A 895 22.58 16.26 11.08
CA PRO A 895 22.66 17.65 11.55
C PRO A 895 22.48 18.70 10.45
N ASN A 896 23.20 18.55 9.33
CA ASN A 896 23.13 19.50 8.21
C ASN A 896 21.73 19.56 7.58
N GLN A 897 21.05 18.41 7.51
CA GLN A 897 19.69 18.32 6.97
C GLN A 897 18.68 18.94 7.94
N LEU A 898 18.84 18.70 9.24
CA LEU A 898 18.01 19.31 10.28
C LEU A 898 18.15 20.84 10.28
N TYR A 899 19.36 21.37 10.25
CA TYR A 899 19.60 22.82 10.20
C TYR A 899 18.97 23.47 8.96
N SER A 900 19.18 22.87 7.79
CA SER A 900 18.64 23.41 6.54
C SER A 900 17.11 23.42 6.54
N LEU A 901 16.48 22.37 7.08
CA LEU A 901 15.03 22.24 7.16
C LEU A 901 14.42 23.23 8.16
N VAL A 902 15.04 23.35 9.35
CA VAL A 902 14.59 24.30 10.38
C VAL A 902 14.74 25.74 9.89
N LEU A 903 15.88 26.11 9.28
CA LEU A 903 16.12 27.44 8.72
C LEU A 903 15.03 27.82 7.70
N ARG A 904 14.75 26.93 6.74
CA ARG A 904 13.71 27.15 5.71
C ARG A 904 12.34 27.48 6.30
N TRP A 905 11.94 26.80 7.37
CA TRP A 905 10.63 26.98 7.98
C TRP A 905 10.57 28.14 8.97
N LEU A 906 11.70 28.54 9.55
CA LEU A 906 11.81 29.76 10.34
C LEU A 906 11.83 31.02 9.47
N GLU A 907 12.43 30.98 8.28
CA GLU A 907 12.46 32.10 7.32
C GLU A 907 11.08 32.39 6.71
N LYS A 908 10.28 31.36 6.40
CA LYS A 908 8.91 31.53 5.86
C LYS A 908 7.94 32.28 6.79
N ARG A 909 8.31 32.47 8.06
CA ARG A 909 7.49 33.10 9.10
C ARG A 909 7.93 34.53 9.43
N ALA A 910 9.10 34.95 8.94
CA ALA A 910 9.60 36.34 9.01
C ALA A 910 9.04 37.15 7.84
#